data_AF-A0A6M0B2L0-F1
#
_entry.id   AF-A0A6M0B2L0-F1
#
_cell.length_a   1.000
_cell.length_b   1.000
_cell.length_c   1.000
_cell.angle_alpha   90.00
_cell.angle_beta   90.00
_cell.angle_gamma   90.00
#
_symmetry.space_group_name_H-M   'P 1'
#
loop_
_entity.id
_entity.type
_entity.pdbx_description
1 polymer ?
#
loop_
_entity_poly.entity_id
_entity_poly.type
_entity_poly.pdbx_seq_one_letter_code
_entity_poly.pdbx_strand_id
1 'polypeptide(L)'
;MSDSTSLVKMYDHTEVILRWLHLTDLHMGMKGSKTLWPNVEEIFFKDLEYLCETVGPIDLVMFTGDLTQRGSESEFQQLDKLLDKFWKKFREMEFEPKFLAVPGNHDLVRPDQSDSVLINLQDRWDDHEFQQAFWANSKCPERQLVDKAFDNYLQWWQNTTVPKPDIYSKGILPGDFSATIEKDGFKLGILGLNSAFLQLMDGRHGKLALDMCQFHEACNESHDHGPSWAQDHDACLLLTHHPQDWLNKEAQEQLKGEIYSSPERFALHLFGHMHKSNLSSWAEGGANPRSTLQGCSLFGLESWGKEEEKRLHGYSLCELKIEGNTASLRIYPRQAGKIQDGGRDIGPDRTFRLPKGKDGTKPIPVELLRKRPNNPIPRGIKKKLNPPTNIINRGTPYFVGRDAQLEQLHRELQQTNKLAICAIAGMGGVGKTELALQYALKNQDNYPGGLCWFQVRGLDLGTQVVSFARTELGLTIPDQLEFNEQVRYCWRNWPEGTALIVLDDVPSFSNDYKQRIQPYLPPAQSRFKVLVTSRQRPGASYRRIDLDVLSPGAALELLESLVGKERIEKERKEAEVLCEWLGYLPLGLELVGRYLDIHPSLTIAKVQKRLEKKKLAARALLDPKEQGEITAQLGVAAAFELSSEDLKDCPEAQQLGCRLSLFAQAPFEWYLVENCVIETEDEEEWEEEQEELEELRDRYLVNRNLLQLTEQQTYRLHQLIREFFQTKLAQLPEADSYKRSFCKTMVAKAKEIPQIPTQDQIAVVTPAIPHLAAAATVLTDWLKDEDLISPFTGLGKFYYGQGTYWD
;
A
#
# COMPACT_ATOMS: atom_id res chain seq x y z
N MET A 1 10.57 48.15 -36.85
CA MET A 1 10.45 46.78 -37.43
C MET A 1 10.73 45.83 -36.28
N SER A 2 9.76 45.58 -35.40
CA SER A 2 8.58 44.70 -35.53
C SER A 2 8.89 43.26 -35.12
N ASP A 3 8.44 42.95 -33.90
CA ASP A 3 7.83 41.71 -33.40
C ASP A 3 8.39 40.33 -33.77
N SER A 4 8.73 39.55 -32.73
CA SER A 4 7.77 38.56 -32.22
C SER A 4 8.26 37.95 -30.90
N THR A 5 7.70 38.46 -29.81
CA THR A 5 7.55 37.78 -28.53
C THR A 5 6.83 36.46 -28.78
N SER A 6 7.55 35.34 -28.79
CA SER A 6 6.93 34.03 -28.59
C SER A 6 6.50 33.95 -27.13
N LEU A 7 5.28 34.42 -26.87
CA LEU A 7 4.50 34.12 -25.69
C LEU A 7 4.55 32.61 -25.45
N VAL A 8 5.43 32.17 -24.56
CA VAL A 8 5.23 30.91 -23.85
C VAL A 8 3.93 31.13 -23.08
N LYS A 9 2.83 30.57 -23.59
CA LYS A 9 1.58 30.47 -22.81
C LYS A 9 1.94 29.69 -21.55
N MET A 10 2.08 30.38 -20.43
CA MET A 10 2.04 29.76 -19.11
C MET A 10 0.61 29.22 -18.94
N TYR A 11 0.43 27.93 -19.23
CA TYR A 11 -0.78 27.22 -18.83
C TYR A 11 -0.63 26.88 -17.35
N ASP A 12 -1.55 27.43 -16.56
CA ASP A 12 -1.80 27.09 -15.17
C ASP A 12 -2.23 25.61 -15.13
N HIS A 13 -1.34 24.70 -14.71
CA HIS A 13 -1.64 23.25 -14.71
C HIS A 13 -2.10 22.81 -13.33
N THR A 14 -3.34 23.18 -12.99
CA THR A 14 -4.18 22.54 -11.96
C THR A 14 -5.07 21.44 -12.55
N GLU A 15 -5.04 21.26 -13.88
CA GLU A 15 -6.01 20.47 -14.64
C GLU A 15 -5.40 19.17 -15.22
N VAL A 16 -6.01 18.01 -14.91
CA VAL A 16 -5.72 16.70 -15.51
C VAL A 16 -6.98 16.19 -16.20
N ILE A 17 -6.83 15.65 -17.41
CA ILE A 17 -7.97 15.07 -18.14
C ILE A 17 -7.65 13.64 -18.56
N LEU A 18 -8.48 12.70 -18.15
CA LEU A 18 -8.48 11.30 -18.58
C LEU A 18 -9.68 11.03 -19.48
N ARG A 19 -9.45 10.41 -20.64
CA ARG A 19 -10.52 10.06 -21.60
C ARG A 19 -10.53 8.58 -21.92
N TRP A 20 -11.72 8.01 -22.00
CA TRP A 20 -11.87 6.63 -22.41
C TRP A 20 -13.03 6.43 -23.38
N LEU A 21 -12.79 5.55 -24.34
CA LEU A 21 -13.80 5.04 -25.25
C LEU A 21 -14.47 3.82 -24.60
N HIS A 22 -15.78 3.89 -24.39
CA HIS A 22 -16.59 2.76 -23.90
C HIS A 22 -17.31 2.09 -25.07
N LEU A 23 -17.00 0.82 -25.28
CA LEU A 23 -17.58 -0.05 -26.29
C LEU A 23 -18.18 -1.29 -25.63
N THR A 24 -19.20 -1.86 -26.26
CA THR A 24 -19.87 -3.05 -25.76
C THR A 24 -20.61 -3.78 -26.88
N ASP A 25 -20.94 -5.05 -26.67
CA ASP A 25 -21.88 -5.81 -27.50
C ASP A 25 -21.51 -5.80 -28.99
N LEU A 26 -20.28 -6.17 -29.28
CA LEU A 26 -19.71 -6.23 -30.63
C LEU A 26 -20.23 -7.42 -31.44
N HIS A 27 -20.39 -8.58 -30.77
CA HIS A 27 -20.79 -9.84 -31.36
C HIS A 27 -19.98 -10.24 -32.62
N MET A 28 -18.65 -10.22 -32.50
CA MET A 28 -17.78 -10.66 -33.60
C MET A 28 -18.13 -12.09 -34.04
N GLY A 29 -18.35 -12.28 -35.35
CA GLY A 29 -18.78 -13.57 -35.92
C GLY A 29 -20.29 -13.69 -36.21
N MET A 30 -21.10 -12.71 -35.81
CA MET A 30 -22.55 -12.71 -36.06
C MET A 30 -22.89 -12.80 -37.55
N LYS A 31 -23.86 -13.65 -37.92
CA LYS A 31 -24.34 -13.77 -39.31
C LYS A 31 -24.95 -12.45 -39.79
N GLY A 32 -24.54 -11.97 -40.97
CA GLY A 32 -24.97 -10.68 -41.54
C GLY A 32 -24.03 -9.51 -41.24
N SER A 33 -23.11 -9.63 -40.27
CA SER A 33 -22.13 -8.59 -39.93
C SER A 33 -21.17 -8.26 -41.07
N LYS A 34 -20.81 -9.24 -41.92
CA LYS A 34 -19.85 -9.08 -43.04
C LYS A 34 -20.21 -7.97 -44.03
N THR A 35 -21.50 -7.67 -44.20
CA THR A 35 -21.99 -6.58 -45.08
C THR A 35 -22.25 -5.28 -44.33
N LEU A 36 -22.44 -5.35 -43.00
CA LEU A 36 -22.72 -4.20 -42.14
C LEU A 36 -21.44 -3.49 -41.70
N TRP A 37 -20.40 -4.25 -41.33
CA TRP A 37 -19.18 -3.68 -40.74
C TRP A 37 -18.44 -2.70 -41.66
N PRO A 38 -18.18 -2.98 -42.96
CA PRO A 38 -17.49 -1.99 -43.81
C PRO A 38 -18.21 -0.64 -43.90
N ASN A 39 -19.54 -0.64 -43.83
CA ASN A 39 -20.36 0.58 -43.87
C ASN A 39 -20.42 1.32 -42.53
N VAL A 40 -20.22 0.62 -41.40
CA VAL A 40 -20.20 1.19 -40.04
C VAL A 40 -18.79 1.61 -39.63
N GLU A 41 -17.77 0.89 -40.08
CA GLU A 41 -16.36 1.11 -39.77
C GLU A 41 -15.89 2.51 -40.20
N GLU A 42 -16.18 2.90 -41.44
CA GLU A 42 -15.76 4.20 -41.97
C GLU A 42 -16.46 5.36 -41.25
N ILE A 43 -17.78 5.27 -41.05
CA ILE A 43 -18.53 6.32 -40.34
C ILE A 43 -18.15 6.40 -38.86
N PHE A 44 -17.82 5.27 -38.23
CA PHE A 44 -17.34 5.22 -36.86
C PHE A 44 -15.99 5.92 -36.72
N PHE A 45 -15.00 5.57 -37.55
CA PHE A 45 -13.68 6.21 -37.46
C PHE A 45 -13.75 7.69 -37.80
N LYS A 46 -14.58 8.09 -38.76
CA LYS A 46 -14.79 9.50 -39.09
C LYS A 46 -15.40 10.29 -37.92
N ASP A 47 -16.40 9.72 -37.25
CA ASP A 47 -16.99 10.36 -36.07
C ASP A 47 -16.02 10.42 -34.89
N LEU A 48 -15.23 9.36 -34.71
CA LEU A 48 -14.21 9.26 -33.67
C LEU A 48 -13.08 10.27 -33.90
N GLU A 49 -12.60 10.42 -35.14
CA GLU A 49 -11.64 11.44 -35.55
C GLU A 49 -12.18 12.84 -35.23
N TYR A 50 -13.43 13.14 -35.63
CA TYR A 50 -14.09 14.42 -35.30
C TYR A 50 -14.18 14.66 -33.78
N LEU A 51 -14.54 13.65 -32.98
CA LEU A 51 -14.57 13.80 -31.53
C LEU A 51 -13.17 14.02 -30.97
N CYS A 52 -12.16 13.28 -31.40
CA CYS A 52 -10.78 13.44 -30.92
C CYS A 52 -10.22 14.83 -31.28
N GLU A 53 -10.55 15.37 -32.45
CA GLU A 53 -10.24 16.76 -32.83
C GLU A 53 -10.94 17.78 -31.93
N THR A 54 -12.17 17.48 -31.49
CA THR A 54 -13.00 18.38 -30.70
C THR A 54 -12.66 18.35 -29.21
N VAL A 55 -12.41 17.16 -28.65
CA VAL A 55 -12.26 16.96 -27.21
C VAL A 55 -10.85 16.57 -26.79
N GLY A 56 -10.03 15.99 -27.68
CA GLY A 56 -8.66 15.58 -27.40
C GLY A 56 -8.44 14.06 -27.43
N PRO A 57 -7.20 13.61 -27.18
CA PRO A 57 -6.79 12.21 -27.34
C PRO A 57 -7.43 11.30 -26.28
N ILE A 58 -7.54 10.02 -26.64
CA ILE A 58 -8.11 8.96 -25.80
C ILE A 58 -6.98 8.23 -25.07
N ASP A 59 -7.14 8.05 -23.76
CA ASP A 59 -6.18 7.35 -22.91
C ASP A 59 -6.48 5.85 -22.82
N LEU A 60 -7.77 5.47 -22.86
CA LEU A 60 -8.22 4.10 -22.63
C LEU A 60 -9.32 3.67 -23.61
N VAL A 61 -9.35 2.39 -23.96
CA VAL A 61 -10.48 1.72 -24.61
C VAL A 61 -10.97 0.63 -23.67
N MET A 62 -12.24 0.72 -23.28
CA MET A 62 -12.89 -0.18 -22.34
C MET A 62 -14.00 -0.95 -23.04
N PHE A 63 -13.97 -2.29 -22.94
CA PHE A 63 -14.98 -3.18 -23.50
C PHE A 63 -15.79 -3.90 -22.42
N THR A 64 -17.11 -3.68 -22.36
CA THR A 64 -17.98 -4.28 -21.33
C THR A 64 -18.76 -5.50 -21.82
N GLY A 65 -18.03 -6.48 -22.33
CA GLY A 65 -18.56 -7.80 -22.72
C GLY A 65 -19.15 -7.90 -24.12
N ASP A 66 -19.46 -9.14 -24.48
CA ASP A 66 -19.99 -9.58 -25.77
C ASP A 66 -19.10 -9.15 -26.94
N LEU A 67 -17.79 -9.39 -26.79
CA LEU A 67 -16.80 -9.10 -27.83
C LEU A 67 -16.99 -10.02 -29.04
N THR A 68 -17.39 -11.26 -28.79
CA THR A 68 -17.65 -12.30 -29.79
C THR A 68 -19.13 -12.72 -29.76
N GLN A 69 -19.54 -13.53 -30.74
CA GLN A 69 -20.91 -14.03 -30.81
C GLN A 69 -21.09 -15.37 -30.08
N ARG A 70 -20.04 -16.20 -30.01
CA ARG A 70 -20.10 -17.57 -29.48
C ARG A 70 -18.85 -17.99 -28.69
N GLY A 71 -17.95 -17.05 -28.38
CA GLY A 71 -16.73 -17.34 -27.64
C GLY A 71 -15.76 -18.27 -28.37
N SER A 72 -15.86 -18.41 -29.70
CA SER A 72 -14.98 -19.32 -30.44
C SER A 72 -13.61 -18.71 -30.72
N GLU A 73 -12.56 -19.52 -30.75
CA GLU A 73 -11.20 -19.08 -31.10
C GLU A 73 -11.16 -18.29 -32.42
N SER A 74 -11.91 -18.74 -33.43
CA SER A 74 -11.97 -18.07 -34.74
C SER A 74 -12.63 -16.69 -34.70
N GLU A 75 -13.52 -16.44 -33.74
CA GLU A 75 -14.15 -15.13 -33.53
C GLU A 75 -13.20 -14.18 -32.81
N PHE A 76 -12.44 -14.67 -31.83
CA PHE A 76 -11.38 -13.89 -31.19
C PHE A 76 -10.24 -13.54 -32.15
N GLN A 77 -9.86 -14.43 -33.06
CA GLN A 77 -8.91 -14.09 -34.14
C GLN A 77 -9.43 -13.01 -35.10
N GLN A 78 -10.76 -12.95 -35.31
CA GLN A 78 -11.38 -11.86 -36.10
C GLN A 78 -11.42 -10.55 -35.30
N LEU A 79 -11.64 -10.64 -33.98
CA LEU A 79 -11.58 -9.51 -33.07
C LEU A 79 -10.19 -8.89 -33.05
N ASP A 80 -9.11 -9.67 -32.97
CA ASP A 80 -7.74 -9.13 -33.02
C ASP A 80 -7.48 -8.34 -34.30
N LYS A 81 -7.93 -8.85 -35.46
CA LYS A 81 -7.82 -8.12 -36.73
C LYS A 81 -8.55 -6.78 -36.71
N LEU A 82 -9.67 -6.71 -36.00
CA LEU A 82 -10.42 -5.48 -35.83
C LEU A 82 -9.69 -4.52 -34.88
N LEU A 83 -9.21 -5.01 -33.74
CA LEU A 83 -8.44 -4.22 -32.79
C LEU A 83 -7.14 -3.69 -33.42
N ASP A 84 -6.45 -4.47 -34.23
CA ASP A 84 -5.28 -4.00 -34.99
C ASP A 84 -5.58 -2.77 -35.85
N LYS A 85 -6.77 -2.73 -36.46
CA LYS A 85 -7.23 -1.55 -37.21
C LYS A 85 -7.52 -0.36 -36.31
N PHE A 86 -8.16 -0.59 -35.16
CA PHE A 86 -8.41 0.46 -34.16
C PHE A 86 -7.08 1.08 -33.70
N TRP A 87 -6.11 0.27 -33.32
CA TRP A 87 -4.80 0.75 -32.85
C TRP A 87 -3.95 1.35 -33.96
N LYS A 88 -4.09 0.87 -35.20
CA LYS A 88 -3.52 1.56 -36.35
C LYS A 88 -4.11 2.97 -36.49
N LYS A 89 -5.44 3.10 -36.38
CA LYS A 89 -6.14 4.39 -36.45
C LYS A 89 -5.77 5.33 -35.31
N PHE A 90 -5.65 4.84 -34.07
CA PHE A 90 -5.17 5.66 -32.95
C PHE A 90 -3.76 6.19 -33.19
N ARG A 91 -2.84 5.36 -33.69
CA ARG A 91 -1.49 5.80 -34.05
C ARG A 91 -1.46 6.81 -35.20
N GLU A 92 -2.36 6.67 -36.18
CA GLU A 92 -2.56 7.68 -37.24
C GLU A 92 -3.01 9.03 -36.65
N MET A 93 -3.75 9.02 -35.53
CA MET A 93 -4.16 10.21 -34.77
C MET A 93 -3.16 10.63 -33.68
N GLU A 94 -1.94 10.06 -33.66
CA GLU A 94 -0.82 10.40 -32.75
C GLU A 94 -1.04 10.09 -31.26
N PHE A 95 -1.86 9.09 -30.91
CA PHE A 95 -1.95 8.55 -29.54
C PHE A 95 -2.13 7.03 -29.52
N GLU A 96 -1.90 6.40 -28.37
CA GLU A 96 -1.99 4.94 -28.21
C GLU A 96 -2.69 4.58 -26.88
N PRO A 97 -4.01 4.35 -26.91
CA PRO A 97 -4.76 4.09 -25.69
C PRO A 97 -4.48 2.67 -25.15
N LYS A 98 -4.60 2.49 -23.83
CA LYS A 98 -4.56 1.16 -23.19
C LYS A 98 -5.92 0.46 -23.30
N PHE A 99 -5.91 -0.85 -23.43
CA PHE A 99 -7.11 -1.69 -23.58
C PHE A 99 -7.44 -2.44 -22.30
N LEU A 100 -8.73 -2.44 -21.94
CA LEU A 100 -9.31 -3.21 -20.85
C LEU A 100 -10.64 -3.82 -21.30
N ALA A 101 -10.91 -5.07 -20.92
CA ALA A 101 -12.14 -5.75 -21.27
C ALA A 101 -12.59 -6.69 -20.14
N VAL A 102 -13.91 -6.73 -19.91
CA VAL A 102 -14.58 -7.79 -19.17
C VAL A 102 -15.38 -8.64 -20.16
N PRO A 103 -15.53 -9.96 -19.93
CA PRO A 103 -16.27 -10.83 -20.83
C PRO A 103 -17.79 -10.68 -20.63
N GLY A 104 -18.55 -10.95 -21.70
CA GLY A 104 -19.99 -11.10 -21.67
C GLY A 104 -20.43 -12.56 -21.85
N ASN A 105 -21.74 -12.78 -21.91
CA ASN A 105 -22.30 -14.12 -22.01
C ASN A 105 -22.16 -14.76 -23.40
N HIS A 106 -21.76 -13.97 -24.40
CA HIS A 106 -21.40 -14.46 -25.72
C HIS A 106 -19.90 -14.74 -25.89
N ASP A 107 -19.08 -14.46 -24.88
CA ASP A 107 -17.62 -14.70 -24.91
C ASP A 107 -17.21 -16.06 -24.32
N LEU A 108 -18.19 -16.86 -23.90
CA LEU A 108 -18.00 -18.21 -23.37
C LEU A 108 -18.47 -19.28 -24.35
N VAL A 109 -17.86 -20.46 -24.25
CA VAL A 109 -18.31 -21.68 -24.91
C VAL A 109 -19.21 -22.45 -23.93
N ARG A 110 -20.51 -22.55 -24.26
CA ARG A 110 -21.47 -23.26 -23.40
C ARG A 110 -21.12 -24.75 -23.30
N PRO A 111 -21.08 -25.33 -22.08
CA PRO A 111 -20.95 -26.77 -21.89
C PRO A 111 -22.16 -27.55 -22.43
N ASP A 112 -22.03 -28.88 -22.48
CA ASP A 112 -23.16 -29.77 -22.78
C ASP A 112 -24.27 -29.54 -21.74
N GLN A 113 -25.50 -29.33 -22.21
CA GLN A 113 -26.65 -29.02 -21.34
C GLN A 113 -27.06 -30.23 -20.46
N SER A 114 -26.55 -31.42 -20.75
CA SER A 114 -26.71 -32.62 -19.94
C SER A 114 -25.57 -32.86 -18.93
N ASP A 115 -24.57 -31.98 -18.88
CA ASP A 115 -23.45 -32.07 -17.93
C ASP A 115 -23.96 -31.94 -16.49
N SER A 116 -23.68 -32.95 -15.65
CA SER A 116 -24.13 -32.99 -14.26
C SER A 116 -23.52 -31.89 -13.41
N VAL A 117 -22.29 -31.47 -13.69
CA VAL A 117 -21.61 -30.37 -12.98
C VAL A 117 -22.27 -29.04 -13.33
N LEU A 118 -22.65 -28.85 -14.60
CA LEU A 118 -23.42 -27.70 -15.03
C LEU A 118 -24.74 -27.62 -14.27
N ILE A 119 -25.53 -28.70 -14.29
CA ILE A 119 -26.83 -28.77 -13.61
C ILE A 119 -26.68 -28.47 -12.12
N ASN A 120 -25.67 -29.07 -11.46
CA ASN A 120 -25.38 -28.84 -10.04
C ASN A 120 -25.09 -27.35 -9.75
N LEU A 121 -24.25 -26.72 -10.57
CA LEU A 121 -23.94 -25.28 -10.48
C LEU A 121 -25.18 -24.40 -10.72
N GLN A 122 -26.11 -24.80 -11.59
CA GLN A 122 -27.35 -24.04 -11.78
C GLN A 122 -28.29 -24.16 -10.57
N ASP A 123 -28.51 -25.38 -10.09
CA ASP A 123 -29.58 -25.70 -9.15
C ASP A 123 -29.22 -25.34 -7.70
N ARG A 124 -27.92 -25.38 -7.35
CA ARG A 124 -27.44 -25.16 -5.99
C ARG A 124 -26.81 -23.79 -5.77
N TRP A 125 -26.85 -22.87 -6.74
CA TRP A 125 -26.21 -21.58 -6.55
C TRP A 125 -26.78 -20.80 -5.36
N ASP A 126 -28.06 -20.96 -5.04
CA ASP A 126 -28.69 -20.30 -3.88
C ASP A 126 -28.36 -20.98 -2.52
N ASP A 127 -27.52 -22.03 -2.52
CA ASP A 127 -27.02 -22.71 -1.31
C ASP A 127 -25.70 -22.06 -0.85
N HIS A 128 -25.69 -21.49 0.36
CA HIS A 128 -24.55 -20.75 0.89
C HIS A 128 -23.29 -21.62 1.09
N GLU A 129 -23.43 -22.87 1.53
CA GLU A 129 -22.29 -23.78 1.67
C GLU A 129 -21.67 -24.10 0.30
N PHE A 130 -22.52 -24.18 -0.72
CA PHE A 130 -22.09 -24.40 -2.09
C PHE A 130 -21.33 -23.20 -2.66
N GLN A 131 -21.83 -21.98 -2.44
CA GLN A 131 -21.11 -20.75 -2.82
C GLN A 131 -19.74 -20.66 -2.12
N GLN A 132 -19.70 -20.90 -0.80
CA GLN A 132 -18.46 -20.88 -0.04
C GLN A 132 -17.42 -21.88 -0.60
N ALA A 133 -17.86 -23.10 -0.93
CA ALA A 133 -16.99 -24.10 -1.54
C ALA A 133 -16.51 -23.68 -2.95
N PHE A 134 -17.36 -23.02 -3.74
CA PHE A 134 -17.02 -22.49 -5.06
C PHE A 134 -15.95 -21.39 -5.02
N TRP A 135 -16.02 -20.51 -4.02
CA TRP A 135 -15.04 -19.42 -3.84
C TRP A 135 -13.73 -19.90 -3.21
N ALA A 136 -13.79 -20.79 -2.22
CA ALA A 136 -12.61 -21.25 -1.48
C ALA A 136 -11.70 -22.22 -2.25
N ASN A 137 -12.23 -22.95 -3.25
CA ASN A 137 -11.49 -24.00 -3.94
C ASN A 137 -11.54 -23.85 -5.47
N SER A 138 -10.48 -23.28 -6.05
CA SER A 138 -10.32 -23.15 -7.51
C SER A 138 -10.32 -24.47 -8.27
N LYS A 139 -10.15 -25.61 -7.59
CA LYS A 139 -10.14 -26.95 -8.19
C LYS A 139 -11.49 -27.67 -8.08
N CYS A 140 -12.53 -27.06 -7.50
CA CYS A 140 -13.84 -27.70 -7.48
C CYS A 140 -14.40 -27.85 -8.92
N PRO A 141 -15.17 -28.90 -9.21
CA PRO A 141 -15.63 -29.19 -10.58
C PRO A 141 -16.36 -28.02 -11.24
N GLU A 142 -17.18 -27.30 -10.47
CA GLU A 142 -17.96 -26.17 -10.94
C GLU A 142 -17.10 -24.96 -11.29
N ARG A 143 -16.05 -24.71 -10.50
CA ARG A 143 -15.10 -23.64 -10.79
C ARG A 143 -14.28 -23.95 -12.05
N GLN A 144 -13.83 -25.20 -12.19
CA GLN A 144 -13.15 -25.66 -13.40
C GLN A 144 -14.05 -25.62 -14.65
N LEU A 145 -15.36 -25.87 -14.49
CA LEU A 145 -16.33 -25.75 -15.57
C LEU A 145 -16.46 -24.30 -16.05
N VAL A 146 -16.52 -23.34 -15.12
CA VAL A 146 -16.51 -21.91 -15.43
C VAL A 146 -15.23 -21.51 -16.14
N ASP A 147 -14.06 -21.88 -15.60
CA ASP A 147 -12.76 -21.57 -16.21
C ASP A 147 -12.69 -22.08 -17.66
N LYS A 148 -13.07 -23.35 -17.86
CA LYS A 148 -13.11 -23.99 -19.17
C LYS A 148 -14.06 -23.29 -20.15
N ALA A 149 -15.20 -22.79 -19.69
CA ALA A 149 -16.15 -22.08 -20.54
C ALA A 149 -15.54 -20.78 -21.11
N PHE A 150 -14.62 -20.14 -20.39
CA PHE A 150 -13.94 -18.90 -20.79
C PHE A 150 -12.51 -19.12 -21.32
N ASP A 151 -12.07 -20.37 -21.55
CA ASP A 151 -10.70 -20.67 -22.00
C ASP A 151 -10.29 -19.86 -23.25
N ASN A 152 -11.16 -19.78 -24.24
CA ASN A 152 -10.88 -19.04 -25.47
C ASN A 152 -10.71 -17.53 -25.21
N TYR A 153 -11.53 -16.96 -24.32
CA TYR A 153 -11.39 -15.56 -23.90
C TYR A 153 -10.06 -15.33 -23.18
N LEU A 154 -9.69 -16.22 -22.24
CA LEU A 154 -8.44 -16.10 -21.49
C LEU A 154 -7.21 -16.23 -22.39
N GLN A 155 -7.22 -17.20 -23.31
CA GLN A 155 -6.14 -17.37 -24.27
C GLN A 155 -6.01 -16.16 -25.19
N TRP A 156 -7.13 -15.63 -25.70
CA TRP A 156 -7.13 -14.40 -26.48
C TRP A 156 -6.60 -13.21 -25.68
N TRP A 157 -7.09 -12.99 -24.45
CA TRP A 157 -6.66 -11.89 -23.61
C TRP A 157 -5.16 -11.93 -23.30
N GLN A 158 -4.60 -13.12 -23.07
CA GLN A 158 -3.16 -13.28 -22.83
C GLN A 158 -2.31 -12.99 -24.08
N ASN A 159 -2.81 -13.35 -25.26
CA ASN A 159 -2.04 -13.32 -26.51
C ASN A 159 -2.25 -12.06 -27.36
N THR A 160 -3.34 -11.31 -27.14
CA THR A 160 -3.61 -10.10 -27.94
C THR A 160 -2.51 -9.05 -27.77
N THR A 161 -2.13 -8.42 -28.89
CA THR A 161 -1.01 -7.46 -28.98
C THR A 161 -1.39 -6.03 -28.62
N VAL A 162 -2.67 -5.76 -28.35
CA VAL A 162 -3.09 -4.42 -27.94
C VAL A 162 -2.46 -4.04 -26.57
N PRO A 163 -1.96 -2.80 -26.43
CA PRO A 163 -1.38 -2.30 -25.18
C PRO A 163 -2.33 -2.44 -23.99
N LYS A 164 -1.87 -3.10 -22.93
CA LYS A 164 -2.57 -3.18 -21.64
C LYS A 164 -1.97 -2.20 -20.63
N PRO A 165 -2.68 -1.82 -19.55
CA PRO A 165 -2.10 -1.03 -18.47
C PRO A 165 -0.87 -1.70 -17.85
N ASP A 166 0.07 -0.88 -17.36
CA ASP A 166 1.33 -1.39 -16.81
C ASP A 166 1.13 -1.92 -15.37
N ILE A 167 0.22 -1.32 -14.62
CA ILE A 167 -0.22 -1.78 -13.29
C ILE A 167 -1.56 -2.50 -13.49
N TYR A 168 -1.52 -3.83 -13.42
CA TYR A 168 -2.65 -4.70 -13.69
C TYR A 168 -2.55 -5.96 -12.83
N SER A 169 -3.63 -6.31 -12.14
CA SER A 169 -3.76 -7.54 -11.36
C SER A 169 -4.95 -8.36 -11.87
N LYS A 170 -4.78 -9.69 -11.95
CA LYS A 170 -5.86 -10.61 -12.31
C LYS A 170 -6.65 -10.97 -11.05
N GLY A 171 -7.97 -11.03 -11.17
CA GLY A 171 -8.82 -11.51 -10.09
C GLY A 171 -9.08 -13.00 -10.13
N ILE A 172 -10.08 -13.43 -9.36
CA ILE A 172 -10.33 -14.83 -9.06
C ILE A 172 -11.03 -15.57 -10.22
N LEU A 173 -11.93 -14.93 -10.97
CA LEU A 173 -12.60 -15.52 -12.14
C LEU A 173 -11.97 -15.08 -13.46
N PRO A 174 -12.19 -15.84 -14.56
CA PRO A 174 -11.79 -15.43 -15.89
C PRO A 174 -12.32 -14.04 -16.26
N GLY A 175 -11.41 -13.09 -16.50
CA GLY A 175 -11.77 -11.71 -16.84
C GLY A 175 -11.99 -10.77 -15.66
N ASP A 176 -11.88 -11.24 -14.42
CA ASP A 176 -11.75 -10.35 -13.26
C ASP A 176 -10.37 -9.67 -13.29
N PHE A 177 -10.31 -8.38 -12.97
CA PHE A 177 -9.05 -7.66 -12.85
C PHE A 177 -9.19 -6.35 -12.06
N SER A 178 -8.06 -5.86 -11.54
CA SER A 178 -7.89 -4.45 -11.22
C SER A 178 -6.75 -3.84 -12.05
N ALA A 179 -6.83 -2.55 -12.33
CA ALA A 179 -5.79 -1.82 -13.06
C ALA A 179 -5.68 -0.36 -12.56
N THR A 180 -4.47 0.19 -12.62
CA THR A 180 -4.20 1.59 -12.26
C THR A 180 -3.70 2.35 -13.47
N ILE A 181 -4.36 3.46 -13.80
CA ILE A 181 -3.94 4.39 -14.84
C ILE A 181 -3.40 5.64 -14.17
N GLU A 182 -2.10 5.88 -14.34
CA GLU A 182 -1.42 7.07 -13.82
C GLU A 182 -1.24 8.12 -14.91
N LYS A 183 -1.75 9.33 -14.70
CA LYS A 183 -1.59 10.47 -15.62
C LYS A 183 -1.38 11.76 -14.84
N ASP A 184 -0.26 12.43 -15.05
CA ASP A 184 0.10 13.68 -14.38
C ASP A 184 -0.04 13.62 -12.84
N GLY A 185 0.30 12.46 -12.26
CA GLY A 185 0.21 12.19 -10.83
C GLY A 185 -1.19 11.84 -10.33
N PHE A 186 -2.22 11.84 -11.18
CA PHE A 186 -3.56 11.30 -10.90
C PHE A 186 -3.62 9.80 -11.15
N LYS A 187 -4.22 9.06 -10.21
CA LYS A 187 -4.43 7.62 -10.29
C LYS A 187 -5.91 7.32 -10.48
N LEU A 188 -6.26 6.74 -11.62
CA LEU A 188 -7.59 6.19 -11.89
C LEU A 188 -7.57 4.67 -11.69
N GLY A 189 -8.32 4.18 -10.72
CA GLY A 189 -8.52 2.75 -10.49
C GLY A 189 -9.60 2.20 -11.40
N ILE A 190 -9.39 1.00 -11.96
CA ILE A 190 -10.38 0.34 -12.81
C ILE A 190 -10.55 -1.10 -12.32
N LEU A 191 -11.74 -1.44 -11.87
CA LEU A 191 -12.13 -2.78 -11.46
C LEU A 191 -13.02 -3.39 -12.53
N GLY A 192 -12.63 -4.55 -13.06
CA GLY A 192 -13.46 -5.34 -13.96
C GLY A 192 -13.89 -6.64 -13.30
N LEU A 193 -15.19 -6.93 -13.28
CA LEU A 193 -15.75 -8.15 -12.70
C LEU A 193 -16.57 -8.93 -13.73
N ASN A 194 -16.29 -10.22 -13.87
CA ASN A 194 -17.02 -11.13 -14.73
C ASN A 194 -18.39 -11.44 -14.14
N SER A 195 -19.39 -10.67 -14.56
CA SER A 195 -20.81 -10.89 -14.22
C SER A 195 -21.50 -12.00 -15.03
N ALA A 196 -20.82 -12.61 -16.01
CA ALA A 196 -21.40 -13.58 -16.94
C ALA A 196 -21.13 -15.04 -16.54
N PHE A 197 -20.36 -15.28 -15.47
CA PHE A 197 -19.83 -16.60 -15.14
C PHE A 197 -20.88 -17.68 -14.87
N LEU A 198 -22.11 -17.30 -14.45
CA LEU A 198 -23.23 -18.23 -14.25
C LEU A 198 -24.10 -18.46 -15.49
N GLN A 199 -23.93 -17.68 -16.56
CA GLN A 199 -24.69 -17.85 -17.80
C GLN A 199 -24.07 -18.92 -18.69
N LEU A 200 -23.88 -20.11 -18.15
CA LEU A 200 -23.51 -21.30 -18.91
C LEU A 200 -24.73 -21.91 -19.64
N MET A 201 -25.95 -21.51 -19.27
CA MET A 201 -27.22 -21.80 -19.96
C MET A 201 -27.97 -20.52 -20.36
N ASP A 202 -28.93 -20.61 -21.28
CA ASP A 202 -29.77 -19.49 -21.70
C ASP A 202 -30.80 -19.11 -20.60
N GLY A 203 -30.99 -17.81 -20.34
CA GLY A 203 -32.12 -17.27 -19.57
C GLY A 203 -31.98 -17.22 -18.04
N ARG A 204 -31.27 -16.20 -17.53
CA ARG A 204 -30.97 -16.01 -16.09
C ARG A 204 -31.22 -14.57 -15.58
N HIS A 205 -32.26 -13.88 -16.06
CA HIS A 205 -32.57 -12.54 -15.54
C HIS A 205 -32.91 -12.59 -14.04
N GLY A 206 -32.23 -11.75 -13.23
CA GLY A 206 -32.42 -11.69 -11.78
C GLY A 206 -31.84 -12.88 -11.00
N LYS A 207 -31.00 -13.69 -11.65
CA LYS A 207 -30.38 -14.92 -11.10
C LYS A 207 -28.87 -14.98 -11.28
N LEU A 208 -28.25 -13.89 -11.74
CA LEU A 208 -26.80 -13.79 -11.82
C LEU A 208 -26.23 -13.43 -10.46
N ALA A 209 -24.96 -13.72 -10.26
CA ALA A 209 -24.25 -13.36 -9.05
C ALA A 209 -23.06 -12.50 -9.38
N LEU A 210 -22.63 -11.76 -8.38
CA LEU A 210 -21.38 -11.02 -8.33
C LEU A 210 -21.02 -10.98 -6.85
N ASP A 211 -19.84 -11.48 -6.51
CA ASP A 211 -19.45 -11.75 -5.13
C ASP A 211 -18.28 -10.85 -4.71
N MET A 212 -18.21 -10.52 -3.42
CA MET A 212 -17.15 -9.67 -2.87
C MET A 212 -15.77 -10.33 -2.95
N CYS A 213 -15.69 -11.66 -2.94
CA CYS A 213 -14.44 -12.38 -3.19
C CYS A 213 -13.83 -11.95 -4.55
N GLN A 214 -14.66 -11.72 -5.57
CA GLN A 214 -14.15 -11.23 -6.87
C GLN A 214 -13.49 -9.85 -6.75
N PHE A 215 -14.10 -8.95 -5.97
CA PHE A 215 -13.56 -7.61 -5.74
C PHE A 215 -12.25 -7.66 -4.94
N HIS A 216 -12.25 -8.30 -3.78
CA HIS A 216 -11.07 -8.34 -2.91
C HIS A 216 -9.88 -9.03 -3.59
N GLU A 217 -10.10 -10.17 -4.25
CA GLU A 217 -9.03 -10.91 -4.94
C GLU A 217 -8.49 -10.17 -6.16
N ALA A 218 -9.32 -9.40 -6.88
CA ALA A 218 -8.85 -8.57 -7.97
C ALA A 218 -7.91 -7.43 -7.51
N CYS A 219 -8.03 -6.98 -6.26
CA CYS A 219 -7.31 -5.84 -5.68
C CYS A 219 -6.05 -6.21 -4.87
N ASN A 220 -5.57 -7.44 -5.02
CA ASN A 220 -4.47 -8.16 -4.37
C ASN A 220 -3.26 -7.38 -3.78
N GLU A 221 -3.43 -6.64 -2.66
CA GLU A 221 -2.36 -6.28 -1.69
C GLU A 221 -2.93 -6.16 -0.24
N SER A 222 -2.65 -7.14 0.65
CA SER A 222 -2.94 -7.19 2.12
C SER A 222 -4.41 -7.17 2.64
N HIS A 223 -4.65 -7.72 3.84
CA HIS A 223 -5.91 -8.21 4.47
C HIS A 223 -7.18 -7.30 4.48
N ASP A 224 -7.16 -6.12 3.85
CA ASP A 224 -8.31 -5.23 3.65
C ASP A 224 -8.40 -4.72 2.18
N HIS A 225 -8.22 -5.66 1.25
CA HIS A 225 -7.76 -5.46 -0.14
C HIS A 225 -8.56 -4.45 -0.99
N GLY A 226 -9.88 -4.58 -1.06
CA GLY A 226 -10.74 -3.79 -1.94
C GLY A 226 -10.87 -2.31 -1.55
N PRO A 227 -11.27 -1.99 -0.29
CA PRO A 227 -11.32 -0.62 0.20
C PRO A 227 -9.96 0.08 0.15
N SER A 228 -8.90 -0.59 0.57
CA SER A 228 -7.53 -0.05 0.56
C SER A 228 -7.08 0.27 -0.86
N TRP A 229 -7.28 -0.65 -1.81
CA TRP A 229 -7.01 -0.39 -3.22
C TRP A 229 -7.80 0.81 -3.75
N ALA A 230 -9.08 0.94 -3.43
CA ALA A 230 -9.88 2.08 -3.88
C ALA A 230 -9.36 3.41 -3.31
N GLN A 231 -9.06 3.47 -2.00
CA GLN A 231 -8.43 4.64 -1.35
C GLN A 231 -7.06 4.97 -1.93
N ASP A 232 -6.43 3.99 -2.59
CA ASP A 232 -5.16 4.17 -3.27
C ASP A 232 -5.24 4.86 -4.64
N HIS A 233 -6.45 5.23 -5.05
CA HIS A 233 -6.73 5.97 -6.28
C HIS A 233 -7.39 7.31 -5.96
N ASP A 234 -7.33 8.24 -6.90
CA ASP A 234 -8.05 9.51 -6.77
C ASP A 234 -9.53 9.35 -7.19
N ALA A 235 -9.83 8.43 -8.10
CA ALA A 235 -11.19 7.97 -8.46
C ALA A 235 -11.13 6.52 -8.98
N CYS A 236 -12.22 5.76 -8.85
CA CYS A 236 -12.32 4.41 -9.42
C CYS A 236 -13.50 4.26 -10.40
N LEU A 237 -13.37 3.32 -11.36
CA LEU A 237 -14.40 2.90 -12.30
C LEU A 237 -14.68 1.40 -12.14
N LEU A 238 -15.95 1.01 -12.24
CA LEU A 238 -16.38 -0.40 -12.23
C LEU A 238 -16.84 -0.81 -13.62
N LEU A 239 -16.40 -1.97 -14.09
CA LEU A 239 -16.81 -2.59 -15.35
C LEU A 239 -17.47 -3.94 -15.06
N THR A 240 -18.69 -4.12 -15.55
CA THR A 240 -19.36 -5.44 -15.65
C THR A 240 -19.98 -5.56 -17.04
N HIS A 241 -20.45 -6.76 -17.43
CA HIS A 241 -21.26 -6.87 -18.64
C HIS A 241 -22.74 -6.58 -18.35
N HIS A 242 -23.27 -7.14 -17.26
CA HIS A 242 -24.69 -7.02 -16.93
C HIS A 242 -25.00 -5.79 -16.07
N PRO A 243 -26.22 -5.22 -16.23
CA PRO A 243 -26.78 -4.27 -15.28
C PRO A 243 -27.14 -4.93 -13.95
N GLN A 244 -27.37 -4.12 -12.91
CA GLN A 244 -27.63 -4.59 -11.55
C GLN A 244 -28.94 -5.39 -11.41
N ASP A 245 -29.96 -5.08 -12.21
CA ASP A 245 -31.27 -5.75 -12.17
C ASP A 245 -31.25 -7.19 -12.70
N TRP A 246 -30.14 -7.60 -13.33
CA TRP A 246 -29.89 -8.99 -13.71
C TRP A 246 -29.28 -9.84 -12.59
N LEU A 247 -28.71 -9.20 -11.57
CA LEU A 247 -28.16 -9.86 -10.39
C LEU A 247 -29.29 -10.33 -9.46
N ASN A 248 -29.06 -11.38 -8.69
CA ASN A 248 -29.94 -11.81 -7.61
C ASN A 248 -29.95 -10.75 -6.48
N LYS A 249 -30.92 -10.85 -5.56
CA LYS A 249 -31.09 -9.83 -4.50
C LYS A 249 -29.87 -9.70 -3.59
N GLU A 250 -29.28 -10.82 -3.22
CA GLU A 250 -28.09 -10.87 -2.36
C GLU A 250 -26.90 -10.14 -3.01
N ALA A 251 -26.60 -10.45 -4.27
CA ALA A 251 -25.53 -9.76 -5.01
C ALA A 251 -25.82 -8.26 -5.18
N GLN A 252 -27.09 -7.87 -5.38
CA GLN A 252 -27.45 -6.44 -5.39
C GLN A 252 -27.19 -5.77 -4.05
N GLU A 253 -27.49 -6.43 -2.93
CA GLU A 253 -27.27 -5.92 -1.57
C GLU A 253 -25.77 -5.83 -1.24
N GLN A 254 -24.99 -6.86 -1.56
CA GLN A 254 -23.54 -6.86 -1.39
C GLN A 254 -22.86 -5.76 -2.22
N LEU A 255 -23.25 -5.64 -3.50
CA LEU A 255 -22.76 -4.59 -4.39
C LEU A 255 -23.11 -3.20 -3.85
N LYS A 256 -24.32 -3.02 -3.29
CA LYS A 256 -24.71 -1.78 -2.61
C LYS A 256 -23.85 -1.52 -1.37
N GLY A 257 -23.58 -2.55 -0.57
CA GLY A 257 -22.88 -2.50 0.73
C GLY A 257 -21.40 -2.17 0.62
N GLU A 258 -20.68 -2.74 -0.33
CA GLU A 258 -19.22 -2.60 -0.42
C GLU A 258 -18.77 -1.69 -1.56
N ILE A 259 -19.41 -1.80 -2.72
CA ILE A 259 -18.98 -1.11 -3.93
C ILE A 259 -19.64 0.28 -4.02
N TYR A 260 -20.86 0.43 -3.50
CA TYR A 260 -21.60 1.70 -3.62
C TYR A 260 -21.88 2.43 -2.30
N SER A 261 -21.56 1.88 -1.14
CA SER A 261 -21.77 2.57 0.15
C SER A 261 -20.85 3.77 0.34
N SER A 262 -21.20 4.64 1.30
CA SER A 262 -20.38 5.80 1.68
C SER A 262 -19.21 5.36 2.59
N PRO A 263 -17.97 5.82 2.35
CA PRO A 263 -17.56 6.75 1.30
C PRO A 263 -17.57 6.13 -0.10
N GLU A 264 -18.07 6.89 -1.09
CA GLU A 264 -18.26 6.42 -2.46
C GLU A 264 -16.96 5.93 -3.08
N ARG A 265 -16.87 4.64 -3.42
CA ARG A 265 -15.63 4.07 -4.00
C ARG A 265 -15.50 4.27 -5.50
N PHE A 266 -16.62 4.24 -6.24
CA PHE A 266 -16.61 4.26 -7.70
C PHE A 266 -17.39 5.45 -8.27
N ALA A 267 -16.73 6.21 -9.14
CA ALA A 267 -17.29 7.39 -9.80
C ALA A 267 -18.30 7.03 -10.90
N LEU A 268 -18.12 5.88 -11.55
CA LEU A 268 -18.98 5.40 -12.64
C LEU A 268 -18.94 3.88 -12.73
N HIS A 269 -20.12 3.26 -12.90
CA HIS A 269 -20.26 1.86 -13.28
C HIS A 269 -20.65 1.75 -14.77
N LEU A 270 -19.82 1.07 -15.56
CA LEU A 270 -19.95 0.86 -17.00
C LEU A 270 -20.41 -0.58 -17.28
N PHE A 271 -21.45 -0.75 -18.10
CA PHE A 271 -21.94 -2.07 -18.50
C PHE A 271 -22.68 -2.07 -19.85
N GLY A 272 -23.02 -3.25 -20.37
CA GLY A 272 -23.65 -3.48 -21.68
C GLY A 272 -24.99 -4.22 -21.62
N HIS A 273 -25.14 -5.26 -22.46
CA HIS A 273 -26.18 -6.29 -22.47
C HIS A 273 -27.56 -5.90 -23.06
N MET A 274 -28.19 -4.80 -22.64
CA MET A 274 -29.58 -4.48 -23.08
C MET A 274 -29.66 -3.73 -24.42
N HIS A 275 -28.52 -3.45 -25.07
CA HIS A 275 -28.43 -2.65 -26.31
C HIS A 275 -29.21 -1.33 -26.28
N LYS A 276 -29.37 -0.73 -25.09
CA LYS A 276 -30.00 0.56 -24.83
C LYS A 276 -28.92 1.50 -24.27
N SER A 277 -28.80 2.70 -24.84
CA SER A 277 -27.91 3.73 -24.30
C SER A 277 -28.65 4.46 -23.18
N ASN A 278 -28.15 4.40 -21.95
CA ASN A 278 -28.77 5.11 -20.83
C ASN A 278 -27.73 5.58 -19.81
N LEU A 279 -27.85 6.85 -19.42
CA LEU A 279 -27.17 7.39 -18.24
C LEU A 279 -28.23 7.59 -17.16
N SER A 280 -28.12 6.78 -16.12
CA SER A 280 -28.96 6.89 -14.94
C SER A 280 -28.15 7.36 -13.76
N SER A 281 -28.78 8.22 -12.96
CA SER A 281 -28.23 8.61 -11.67
C SER A 281 -29.29 8.49 -10.59
N TRP A 282 -28.95 7.83 -9.49
CA TRP A 282 -29.85 7.55 -8.38
C TRP A 282 -29.18 7.86 -7.05
N ALA A 283 -29.97 8.41 -6.12
CA ALA A 283 -29.57 8.70 -4.75
C ALA A 283 -30.57 8.00 -3.81
N GLU A 284 -30.08 7.13 -2.92
CA GLU A 284 -30.88 6.51 -1.85
C GLU A 284 -30.52 7.17 -0.52
N GLY A 285 -31.52 7.51 0.31
CA GLY A 285 -31.30 7.93 1.70
C GLY A 285 -30.54 9.24 1.93
N GLY A 286 -30.40 10.11 0.91
CA GLY A 286 -29.63 11.35 1.02
C GLY A 286 -28.13 11.21 0.71
N ALA A 287 -27.69 10.04 0.23
CA ALA A 287 -26.36 9.83 -0.31
C ALA A 287 -26.13 10.62 -1.61
N ASN A 288 -24.85 10.81 -1.99
CA ASN A 288 -24.47 11.38 -3.26
C ASN A 288 -25.06 10.56 -4.45
N PRO A 289 -25.38 11.23 -5.57
CA PRO A 289 -26.00 10.59 -6.72
C PRO A 289 -24.99 9.67 -7.45
N ARG A 290 -25.26 8.36 -7.43
CA ARG A 290 -24.45 7.35 -8.12
C ARG A 290 -24.68 7.43 -9.62
N SER A 291 -23.65 7.23 -10.44
CA SER A 291 -23.77 7.27 -11.90
C SER A 291 -23.48 5.91 -12.52
N THR A 292 -24.34 5.49 -13.44
CA THR A 292 -24.11 4.30 -14.26
C THR A 292 -24.27 4.63 -15.74
N LEU A 293 -23.41 4.07 -16.57
CA LEU A 293 -23.47 4.23 -18.02
C LEU A 293 -23.64 2.86 -18.69
N GLN A 294 -24.84 2.67 -19.26
CA GLN A 294 -25.11 1.53 -20.12
C GLN A 294 -24.71 1.87 -21.56
N GLY A 295 -23.80 1.08 -22.12
CA GLY A 295 -23.39 1.20 -23.51
C GLY A 295 -24.45 0.66 -24.47
N CYS A 296 -24.55 1.28 -25.65
CA CYS A 296 -25.24 0.67 -26.79
C CYS A 296 -24.25 -0.15 -27.62
N SER A 297 -24.79 -1.11 -28.37
CA SER A 297 -23.97 -1.99 -29.21
C SER A 297 -23.26 -1.18 -30.29
N LEU A 298 -21.96 -1.43 -30.50
CA LEU A 298 -21.26 -0.80 -31.63
C LEU A 298 -21.86 -1.27 -32.97
N PHE A 299 -22.27 -2.55 -33.06
CA PHE A 299 -23.06 -3.09 -34.16
C PHE A 299 -23.73 -4.44 -33.81
N GLY A 300 -24.95 -4.68 -34.32
CA GLY A 300 -25.78 -5.85 -34.02
C GLY A 300 -26.97 -5.96 -35.00
N LEU A 301 -27.78 -7.04 -34.94
CA LEU A 301 -29.00 -7.17 -35.78
C LEU A 301 -29.97 -6.00 -35.49
N GLU A 302 -30.60 -5.41 -36.52
CA GLU A 302 -31.57 -4.30 -36.35
C GLU A 302 -32.85 -4.75 -35.60
N SER A 303 -33.14 -6.06 -35.54
CA SER A 303 -34.29 -6.66 -34.87
C SER A 303 -33.96 -7.99 -34.18
N TRP A 304 -34.59 -8.25 -33.04
CA TRP A 304 -34.54 -9.54 -32.32
C TRP A 304 -35.91 -9.89 -31.74
N GLY A 305 -36.41 -11.10 -31.99
CA GLY A 305 -37.69 -11.58 -31.46
C GLY A 305 -38.92 -11.32 -32.36
N LYS A 306 -40.11 -11.64 -31.84
CA LYS A 306 -41.42 -11.49 -32.52
C LYS A 306 -41.99 -10.06 -32.46
N GLU A 307 -41.35 -9.15 -31.73
CA GLU A 307 -41.74 -7.74 -31.63
C GLU A 307 -40.61 -6.85 -32.17
N GLU A 308 -40.99 -5.81 -32.90
CA GLU A 308 -40.10 -4.88 -33.61
C GLU A 308 -39.33 -3.93 -32.67
N GLU A 309 -38.61 -4.43 -31.65
CA GLU A 309 -37.68 -3.59 -30.88
C GLU A 309 -36.45 -3.24 -31.75
N LYS A 310 -36.36 -1.97 -32.18
CA LYS A 310 -35.21 -1.43 -32.92
C LYS A 310 -34.00 -1.32 -32.00
N ARG A 311 -32.94 -2.09 -32.28
CA ARG A 311 -31.66 -1.96 -31.56
C ARG A 311 -30.96 -0.64 -31.94
N LEU A 312 -30.40 0.04 -30.94
CA LEU A 312 -29.61 1.25 -31.14
C LEU A 312 -28.14 0.89 -31.31
N HIS A 313 -27.46 1.53 -32.28
CA HIS A 313 -26.03 1.39 -32.47
C HIS A 313 -25.30 2.66 -32.09
N GLY A 314 -24.09 2.56 -31.53
CA GLY A 314 -23.34 3.73 -31.10
C GLY A 314 -22.16 3.40 -30.20
N TYR A 315 -21.67 4.43 -29.51
CA TYR A 315 -20.58 4.33 -28.54
C TYR A 315 -20.61 5.53 -27.59
N SER A 316 -19.82 5.49 -26.52
CA SER A 316 -19.63 6.65 -25.64
C SER A 316 -18.16 6.98 -25.49
N LEU A 317 -17.80 8.25 -25.70
CA LEU A 317 -16.52 8.79 -25.25
C LEU A 317 -16.74 9.49 -23.91
N CYS A 318 -15.95 9.15 -22.90
CA CYS A 318 -16.06 9.71 -21.57
C CYS A 318 -14.81 10.52 -21.23
N GLU A 319 -14.98 11.55 -20.41
CA GLU A 319 -13.94 12.47 -19.98
C GLU A 319 -14.06 12.71 -18.47
N LEU A 320 -13.03 12.33 -17.72
CA LEU A 320 -12.86 12.70 -16.32
C LEU A 320 -11.86 13.86 -16.26
N LYS A 321 -12.36 15.03 -15.90
CA LYS A 321 -11.58 16.25 -15.72
C LYS A 321 -11.38 16.52 -14.24
N ILE A 322 -10.14 16.68 -13.81
CA ILE A 322 -9.75 16.97 -12.43
C ILE A 322 -9.07 18.33 -12.37
N GLU A 323 -9.53 19.18 -11.46
CA GLU A 323 -9.00 20.52 -11.21
C GLU A 323 -8.73 20.69 -9.71
N GLY A 324 -7.47 20.54 -9.31
CA GLY A 324 -7.06 20.54 -7.90
C GLY A 324 -7.70 19.40 -7.10
N ASN A 325 -8.67 19.74 -6.24
CA ASN A 325 -9.46 18.80 -5.43
C ASN A 325 -10.89 18.61 -5.92
N THR A 326 -11.22 19.11 -7.12
CA THR A 326 -12.53 18.88 -7.74
C THR A 326 -12.39 18.01 -8.97
N ALA A 327 -13.37 17.16 -9.24
CA ALA A 327 -13.42 16.39 -10.48
C ALA A 327 -14.82 16.45 -11.09
N SER A 328 -14.89 16.27 -12.40
CA SER A 328 -16.15 16.17 -13.12
C SER A 328 -16.05 15.19 -14.28
N LEU A 329 -17.11 14.40 -14.44
CA LEU A 329 -17.30 13.47 -15.54
C LEU A 329 -18.15 14.13 -16.62
N ARG A 330 -17.76 13.94 -17.88
CA ARG A 330 -18.58 14.30 -19.05
C ARG A 330 -18.65 13.11 -20.00
N ILE A 331 -19.82 12.88 -20.55
CA ILE A 331 -20.08 11.77 -21.48
C ILE A 331 -20.49 12.39 -22.82
N TYR A 332 -19.89 11.91 -23.90
CA TYR A 332 -20.19 12.25 -25.29
C TYR A 332 -20.84 11.02 -25.95
N PRO A 333 -22.15 10.83 -25.75
CA PRO A 333 -22.86 9.66 -26.22
C PRO A 333 -23.12 9.80 -27.73
N ARG A 334 -22.88 8.73 -28.48
CA ARG A 334 -23.01 8.70 -29.93
C ARG A 334 -24.01 7.66 -30.35
N GLN A 335 -24.82 7.98 -31.35
CA GLN A 335 -25.84 7.10 -31.90
C GLN A 335 -25.80 7.13 -33.42
N ALA A 336 -25.88 5.95 -34.03
CA ALA A 336 -26.02 5.79 -35.46
C ALA A 336 -27.47 6.09 -35.89
N GLY A 337 -27.62 6.97 -36.88
CA GLY A 337 -28.89 7.35 -37.48
C GLY A 337 -28.93 7.09 -38.99
N LYS A 338 -30.13 6.98 -39.56
CA LYS A 338 -30.33 6.97 -41.01
C LYS A 338 -30.43 8.41 -41.52
N ILE A 339 -29.69 8.74 -42.57
CA ILE A 339 -29.80 10.04 -43.27
C ILE A 339 -30.86 9.96 -44.39
N GLN A 340 -31.38 11.11 -44.84
CA GLN A 340 -32.51 11.20 -45.78
C GLN A 340 -32.27 10.46 -47.12
N ASP A 341 -31.01 10.34 -47.56
CA ASP A 341 -30.62 9.66 -48.80
C ASP A 341 -30.39 8.14 -48.64
N GLY A 342 -30.77 7.56 -47.49
CA GLY A 342 -30.65 6.12 -47.22
C GLY A 342 -29.29 5.64 -46.71
N GLY A 343 -28.31 6.55 -46.58
CA GLY A 343 -27.04 6.29 -45.90
C GLY A 343 -27.16 6.22 -44.37
N ARG A 344 -26.05 5.96 -43.69
CA ARG A 344 -25.92 6.01 -42.22
C ARG A 344 -24.92 7.09 -41.81
N ASP A 345 -25.14 7.68 -40.65
CA ASP A 345 -24.22 8.61 -40.00
C ASP A 345 -24.20 8.34 -38.49
N ILE A 346 -23.14 8.77 -37.80
CA ILE A 346 -23.07 8.71 -36.33
C ILE A 346 -22.99 10.14 -35.80
N GLY A 347 -23.87 10.46 -34.84
CA GLY A 347 -23.96 11.79 -34.26
C GLY A 347 -24.26 11.75 -32.76
N PRO A 348 -24.41 12.92 -32.11
CA PRO A 348 -24.73 12.99 -30.69
C PRO A 348 -26.06 12.29 -30.38
N ASP A 349 -26.07 11.37 -29.42
CA ASP A 349 -27.29 10.72 -28.94
C ASP A 349 -28.14 11.72 -28.15
N ARG A 350 -29.22 12.19 -28.77
CA ARG A 350 -30.13 13.18 -28.18
C ARG A 350 -31.10 12.60 -27.16
N THR A 351 -31.09 11.28 -26.93
CA THR A 351 -31.81 10.67 -25.79
C THR A 351 -31.16 11.10 -24.46
N PHE A 352 -29.87 11.44 -24.49
CA PHE A 352 -29.20 12.10 -23.37
C PHE A 352 -29.59 13.58 -23.34
N ARG A 353 -29.76 14.14 -22.14
CA ARG A 353 -30.05 15.59 -21.97
C ARG A 353 -28.80 16.42 -22.27
N LEU A 354 -28.51 16.64 -23.56
CA LEU A 354 -27.37 17.42 -24.03
C LEU A 354 -27.67 18.93 -24.07
N PRO A 355 -26.75 19.82 -23.67
CA PRO A 355 -26.88 21.25 -23.88
C PRO A 355 -27.01 21.61 -25.36
N LYS A 356 -27.72 22.71 -25.66
CA LYS A 356 -27.94 23.16 -27.04
C LYS A 356 -26.61 23.43 -27.74
N GLY A 357 -26.41 22.82 -28.92
CA GLY A 357 -25.19 22.97 -29.72
C GLY A 357 -23.95 22.31 -29.12
N LYS A 358 -24.12 21.40 -28.16
CA LYS A 358 -23.04 20.59 -27.58
C LYS A 358 -23.28 19.11 -27.85
N ASP A 359 -22.17 18.38 -27.89
CA ASP A 359 -22.13 16.93 -28.16
C ASP A 359 -22.01 16.10 -26.89
N GLY A 360 -21.56 16.72 -25.78
CA GLY A 360 -21.43 16.06 -24.48
C GLY A 360 -22.45 16.54 -23.45
N THR A 361 -22.63 15.76 -22.39
CA THR A 361 -23.47 16.10 -21.24
C THR A 361 -22.96 17.34 -20.50
N LYS A 362 -23.77 17.88 -19.57
CA LYS A 362 -23.21 18.80 -18.56
C LYS A 362 -22.21 18.04 -17.69
N PRO A 363 -21.11 18.68 -17.22
CA PRO A 363 -20.21 18.08 -16.25
C PRO A 363 -20.98 17.57 -15.03
N ILE A 364 -20.76 16.32 -14.68
CA ILE A 364 -21.31 15.63 -13.51
C ILE A 364 -20.22 15.68 -12.45
N PRO A 365 -20.44 16.29 -11.28
CA PRO A 365 -19.44 16.31 -10.22
C PRO A 365 -19.03 14.89 -9.81
N VAL A 366 -17.73 14.69 -9.58
CA VAL A 366 -17.14 13.45 -9.07
C VAL A 366 -16.40 13.78 -7.79
N GLU A 367 -16.69 13.06 -6.71
CA GLU A 367 -15.92 13.17 -5.47
C GLU A 367 -14.60 12.42 -5.62
N LEU A 368 -13.49 13.09 -5.26
CA LEU A 368 -12.18 12.47 -5.25
C LEU A 368 -11.96 11.71 -3.95
N LEU A 369 -11.47 10.48 -4.06
CA LEU A 369 -11.12 9.61 -2.94
C LEU A 369 -9.91 10.14 -2.16
N ARG A 370 -8.93 10.71 -2.88
CA ARG A 370 -7.73 11.33 -2.32
C ARG A 370 -7.80 12.84 -2.41
N LYS A 371 -7.66 13.52 -1.27
CA LYS A 371 -7.52 14.99 -1.22
C LYS A 371 -6.05 15.38 -1.25
N ARG A 372 -5.68 16.22 -2.21
CA ARG A 372 -4.31 16.72 -2.39
C ARG A 372 -4.10 18.02 -1.61
N PRO A 373 -2.93 18.24 -0.99
CA PRO A 373 -2.59 19.55 -0.45
C PRO A 373 -2.47 20.57 -1.59
N ASN A 374 -3.03 21.78 -1.40
CA ASN A 374 -3.23 22.82 -2.42
C ASN A 374 -1.94 23.50 -2.97
N ASN A 375 -0.78 22.86 -2.97
CA ASN A 375 0.46 23.48 -3.46
C ASN A 375 0.79 23.09 -4.92
N PRO A 376 1.18 24.05 -5.77
CA PRO A 376 1.57 23.78 -7.15
C PRO A 376 2.90 23.00 -7.22
N ILE A 377 2.93 21.93 -8.01
CA ILE A 377 4.08 21.05 -8.20
C ILE A 377 5.00 21.63 -9.30
N PRO A 378 6.29 21.91 -9.04
CA PRO A 378 7.23 22.31 -10.09
C PRO A 378 7.63 21.11 -10.97
N ARG A 379 7.56 21.28 -12.30
CA ARG A 379 7.94 20.25 -13.30
C ARG A 379 9.46 20.07 -13.43
N GLY A 380 9.88 18.81 -13.47
CA GLY A 380 11.18 18.39 -14.00
C GLY A 380 11.74 17.12 -13.35
N ILE A 381 11.11 15.95 -13.53
CA ILE A 381 11.67 14.68 -13.05
C ILE A 381 11.64 13.64 -14.17
N LYS A 382 12.83 13.27 -14.66
CA LYS A 382 13.06 12.04 -15.44
C LYS A 382 12.59 10.85 -14.60
N LYS A 383 11.95 9.83 -15.22
CA LYS A 383 11.52 8.56 -14.60
C LYS A 383 12.32 8.23 -13.33
N LYS A 384 11.71 8.35 -12.14
CA LYS A 384 12.30 7.82 -10.92
C LYS A 384 12.19 6.30 -11.00
N LEU A 385 13.32 5.62 -11.17
CA LEU A 385 13.42 4.29 -10.57
C LEU A 385 13.31 4.50 -9.07
N ASN A 386 12.36 3.85 -8.40
CA ASN A 386 12.44 3.76 -6.95
C ASN A 386 13.74 3.00 -6.63
N PRO A 387 14.72 3.61 -5.94
CA PRO A 387 15.94 2.90 -5.58
C PRO A 387 15.59 1.72 -4.67
N PRO A 388 16.22 0.54 -4.84
CA PRO A 388 16.01 -0.58 -3.93
C PRO A 388 16.22 -0.16 -2.47
N THR A 389 15.27 -0.46 -1.59
CA THR A 389 15.28 0.07 -0.22
C THR A 389 14.63 -0.91 0.76
N ASN A 390 15.26 -1.11 1.91
CA ASN A 390 14.67 -1.80 3.07
C ASN A 390 14.29 -0.79 4.18
N ILE A 391 14.23 0.51 3.85
CA ILE A 391 13.68 1.53 4.74
C ILE A 391 12.15 1.46 4.67
N ILE A 392 11.56 1.09 5.81
CA ILE A 392 10.14 0.77 5.97
C ILE A 392 9.41 1.76 6.89
N ASN A 393 10.12 2.77 7.40
CA ASN A 393 9.61 3.75 8.35
C ASN A 393 9.87 5.16 7.78
N ARG A 394 8.86 6.03 7.74
CA ARG A 394 9.01 7.44 7.32
C ARG A 394 9.45 8.38 8.44
N GLY A 395 9.58 7.88 9.66
CA GLY A 395 10.02 8.65 10.82
C GLY A 395 8.90 9.45 11.45
N THR A 396 9.26 10.44 12.27
CA THR A 396 8.28 11.30 12.95
C THR A 396 7.66 12.30 11.97
N PRO A 397 6.33 12.52 11.99
CA PRO A 397 5.70 13.57 11.19
C PRO A 397 6.06 14.99 11.70
N TYR A 398 6.61 15.10 12.91
CA TYR A 398 6.95 16.38 13.57
C TYR A 398 8.47 16.57 13.65
N PHE A 399 9.14 16.62 12.51
CA PHE A 399 10.59 16.83 12.43
C PHE A 399 10.94 18.32 12.33
N VAL A 400 11.56 18.89 13.38
CA VAL A 400 11.82 20.34 13.49
C VAL A 400 13.27 20.68 13.84
N GLY A 401 13.73 21.87 13.43
CA GLY A 401 14.97 22.48 13.89
C GLY A 401 16.28 21.79 13.47
N ARG A 402 16.26 20.97 12.41
CA ARG A 402 17.42 20.18 11.95
C ARG A 402 17.88 20.46 10.52
N ASP A 403 17.38 21.52 9.88
CA ASP A 403 17.72 21.84 8.48
C ASP A 403 19.23 22.04 8.27
N ALA A 404 19.88 22.79 9.17
CA ALA A 404 21.32 23.03 9.08
C ALA A 404 22.13 21.72 9.18
N GLN A 405 21.70 20.78 10.03
CA GLN A 405 22.33 19.47 10.17
C GLN A 405 22.07 18.60 8.94
N LEU A 406 20.87 18.61 8.35
CA LEU A 406 20.57 17.91 7.10
C LEU A 406 21.44 18.42 5.95
N GLU A 407 21.58 19.75 5.82
CA GLU A 407 22.45 20.35 4.81
C GLU A 407 23.92 20.01 5.05
N GLN A 408 24.38 20.04 6.30
CA GLN A 408 25.75 19.65 6.66
C GLN A 408 26.00 18.17 6.33
N LEU A 409 25.05 17.29 6.66
CA LEU A 409 25.10 15.87 6.35
C LEU A 409 25.19 15.65 4.84
N HIS A 410 24.35 16.34 4.06
CA HIS A 410 24.42 16.30 2.61
C HIS A 410 25.81 16.70 2.11
N ARG A 411 26.33 17.86 2.52
CA ARG A 411 27.64 18.36 2.08
C ARG A 411 28.77 17.41 2.42
N GLU A 412 28.80 16.88 3.64
CA GLU A 412 29.86 15.97 4.07
C GLU A 412 29.80 14.65 3.29
N LEU A 413 28.63 14.06 3.05
CA LEU A 413 28.50 12.84 2.23
C LEU A 413 28.88 13.03 0.76
N GLN A 414 28.83 14.26 0.22
CA GLN A 414 29.40 14.54 -1.10
C GLN A 414 30.94 14.53 -1.09
N GLN A 415 31.57 14.87 0.03
CA GLN A 415 33.03 15.00 0.15
C GLN A 415 33.73 13.75 0.70
N THR A 416 33.02 12.91 1.45
CA THR A 416 33.52 11.66 2.03
C THR A 416 32.63 10.48 1.66
N ASN A 417 33.16 9.27 1.81
CA ASN A 417 32.38 8.02 1.69
C ASN A 417 31.94 7.48 3.05
N LYS A 418 32.45 8.04 4.15
CA LYS A 418 32.18 7.57 5.52
C LYS A 418 31.89 8.74 6.45
N LEU A 419 30.66 8.80 6.97
CA LEU A 419 30.17 9.85 7.86
C LEU A 419 29.49 9.22 9.08
N ALA A 420 29.69 9.81 10.25
CA ALA A 420 29.03 9.41 11.49
C ALA A 420 28.24 10.58 12.09
N ILE A 421 27.01 10.31 12.50
CA ILE A 421 26.18 11.18 13.34
C ILE A 421 26.37 10.74 14.79
N CYS A 422 26.95 11.63 15.60
CA CYS A 422 27.25 11.38 16.99
C CYS A 422 26.48 12.33 17.89
N ALA A 423 26.08 11.89 19.08
CA ALA A 423 25.56 12.79 20.08
C ALA A 423 26.72 13.51 20.78
N ILE A 424 26.62 14.82 20.98
CA ILE A 424 27.70 15.62 21.59
C ILE A 424 28.06 15.11 23.00
N ALA A 425 27.08 14.56 23.73
CA ALA A 425 27.24 14.03 25.09
C ALA A 425 26.67 12.61 25.25
N GLY A 426 26.77 11.76 24.21
CA GLY A 426 26.33 10.34 24.30
C GLY A 426 24.83 10.11 24.48
N MET A 427 24.02 11.16 24.57
CA MET A 427 22.60 11.11 24.92
C MET A 427 21.77 10.26 23.95
N GLY A 428 20.91 9.40 24.51
CA GLY A 428 19.78 8.78 23.80
C GLY A 428 18.65 9.79 23.58
N GLY A 429 17.82 9.59 22.56
CA GLY A 429 16.63 10.42 22.32
C GLY A 429 16.86 11.80 21.69
N VAL A 430 18.09 12.13 21.25
CA VAL A 430 18.41 13.41 20.57
C VAL A 430 18.03 13.46 19.08
N GLY A 431 17.64 12.32 18.49
CA GLY A 431 17.18 12.23 17.09
C GLY A 431 18.25 11.85 16.06
N LYS A 432 19.30 11.09 16.42
CA LYS A 432 20.35 10.64 15.47
C LYS A 432 19.79 9.75 14.36
N THR A 433 19.05 8.72 14.77
CA THR A 433 18.34 7.78 13.89
C THR A 433 17.36 8.54 13.01
N GLU A 434 16.56 9.44 13.60
CA GLU A 434 15.62 10.27 12.86
C GLU A 434 16.31 11.17 11.83
N LEU A 435 17.42 11.82 12.18
CA LEU A 435 18.18 12.66 11.23
C LEU A 435 18.72 11.84 10.05
N ALA A 436 19.24 10.63 10.30
CA ALA A 436 19.70 9.74 9.25
C ALA A 436 18.54 9.30 8.33
N LEU A 437 17.38 9.01 8.92
CA LEU A 437 16.17 8.59 8.21
C LEU A 437 15.62 9.70 7.32
N GLN A 438 15.39 10.89 7.89
CA GLN A 438 14.94 12.07 7.16
C GLN A 438 15.91 12.44 6.04
N TYR A 439 17.22 12.29 6.26
CA TYR A 439 18.21 12.49 5.21
C TYR A 439 18.05 11.48 4.07
N ALA A 440 17.98 10.18 4.39
CA ALA A 440 17.85 9.11 3.40
C ALA A 440 16.59 9.30 2.54
N LEU A 441 15.45 9.57 3.17
CA LEU A 441 14.17 9.79 2.50
C LEU A 441 14.17 11.06 1.65
N LYS A 442 14.65 12.19 2.19
CA LYS A 442 14.73 13.48 1.46
C LYS A 442 15.67 13.42 0.27
N ASN A 443 16.70 12.57 0.31
CA ASN A 443 17.74 12.46 -0.70
C ASN A 443 17.68 11.15 -1.50
N GLN A 444 16.57 10.40 -1.45
CA GLN A 444 16.46 9.09 -2.07
C GLN A 444 16.87 9.08 -3.56
N ASP A 445 16.52 10.14 -4.28
CA ASP A 445 16.82 10.30 -5.71
C ASP A 445 18.33 10.40 -6.02
N ASN A 446 19.15 10.74 -5.01
CA ASN A 446 20.61 10.81 -5.15
C ASN A 446 21.29 9.44 -5.03
N TYR A 447 20.53 8.40 -4.68
CA TYR A 447 21.05 7.07 -4.38
C TYR A 447 20.41 5.97 -5.25
N PRO A 448 20.56 6.02 -6.58
CA PRO A 448 19.95 5.06 -7.50
C PRO A 448 20.49 3.62 -7.32
N GLY A 449 21.65 3.45 -6.68
CA GLY A 449 22.21 2.14 -6.32
C GLY A 449 21.58 1.52 -5.06
N GLY A 450 20.65 2.21 -4.40
CA GLY A 450 19.87 1.70 -3.27
C GLY A 450 20.08 2.46 -1.96
N LEU A 451 19.08 2.35 -1.08
CA LEU A 451 19.07 2.83 0.30
C LEU A 451 19.04 1.62 1.25
N CYS A 452 20.18 1.29 1.84
CA CYS A 452 20.33 0.12 2.72
C CYS A 452 20.40 0.57 4.17
N TRP A 453 19.48 0.09 4.99
CA TRP A 453 19.44 0.35 6.42
C TRP A 453 19.74 -0.93 7.20
N PHE A 454 20.84 -0.93 7.95
CA PHE A 454 21.27 -2.06 8.76
C PHE A 454 21.33 -1.71 10.24
N GLN A 455 20.63 -2.49 11.06
CA GLN A 455 20.63 -2.36 12.52
C GLN A 455 21.85 -3.10 13.05
N VAL A 456 22.78 -2.39 13.71
CA VAL A 456 24.05 -3.00 14.16
C VAL A 456 23.94 -3.61 15.55
N ARG A 457 23.07 -3.08 16.41
CA ARG A 457 22.86 -3.63 17.74
C ARG A 457 21.95 -4.86 17.67
N GLY A 458 22.50 -6.03 18.02
CA GLY A 458 21.75 -7.28 18.17
C GLY A 458 21.64 -8.15 16.91
N LEU A 459 22.10 -7.66 15.75
CA LEU A 459 22.10 -8.40 14.48
C LEU A 459 23.48 -8.39 13.83
N ASP A 460 23.83 -9.46 13.10
CA ASP A 460 25.08 -9.53 12.34
C ASP A 460 24.98 -8.69 11.05
N LEU A 461 26.01 -7.89 10.75
CA LEU A 461 26.02 -7.02 9.58
C LEU A 461 26.19 -7.81 8.28
N GLY A 462 27.05 -8.83 8.27
CA GLY A 462 27.28 -9.65 7.08
C GLY A 462 26.00 -10.33 6.62
N THR A 463 25.22 -10.88 7.57
CA THR A 463 23.97 -11.56 7.26
C THR A 463 22.94 -10.59 6.68
N GLN A 464 22.83 -9.38 7.24
CA GLN A 464 21.95 -8.34 6.71
C GLN A 464 22.32 -7.91 5.29
N VAL A 465 23.62 -7.81 4.97
CA VAL A 465 24.10 -7.49 3.62
C VAL A 465 23.73 -8.58 2.61
N VAL A 466 23.94 -9.85 2.98
CA VAL A 466 23.59 -11.01 2.13
C VAL A 466 22.06 -11.09 1.93
N SER A 467 21.28 -10.91 2.99
CA SER A 467 19.82 -10.90 2.94
C SER A 467 19.31 -9.79 2.01
N PHE A 468 19.72 -8.54 2.22
CA PHE A 468 19.35 -7.42 1.35
C PHE A 468 19.73 -7.66 -0.11
N ALA A 469 20.92 -8.21 -0.36
CA ALA A 469 21.36 -8.54 -1.71
C ALA A 469 20.47 -9.60 -2.39
N ARG A 470 19.94 -10.57 -1.63
CA ARG A 470 19.01 -11.57 -2.16
C ARG A 470 17.61 -11.00 -2.35
N THR A 471 17.06 -10.32 -1.34
CA THR A 471 15.65 -9.88 -1.32
C THR A 471 15.42 -8.60 -2.11
N GLU A 472 16.18 -7.54 -1.84
CA GLU A 472 15.96 -6.21 -2.42
C GLU A 472 16.66 -6.03 -3.77
N LEU A 473 17.75 -6.77 -4.01
CA LEU A 473 18.53 -6.66 -5.25
C LEU A 473 18.36 -7.86 -6.19
N GLY A 474 17.74 -8.96 -5.74
CA GLY A 474 17.56 -10.16 -6.54
C GLY A 474 18.87 -10.88 -6.92
N LEU A 475 19.96 -10.69 -6.18
CA LEU A 475 21.25 -11.32 -6.50
C LEU A 475 21.24 -12.80 -6.16
N THR A 476 21.55 -13.64 -7.15
CA THR A 476 21.88 -15.05 -6.93
C THR A 476 23.32 -15.17 -6.45
N ILE A 477 23.49 -15.41 -5.15
CA ILE A 477 24.80 -15.55 -4.51
C ILE A 477 25.20 -17.03 -4.56
N PRO A 478 26.39 -17.38 -5.09
CA PRO A 478 26.83 -18.77 -5.14
C PRO A 478 27.01 -19.34 -3.74
N ASP A 479 26.29 -20.43 -3.48
CA ASP A 479 26.18 -21.07 -2.18
C ASP A 479 27.53 -21.64 -1.69
N GLN A 480 28.40 -22.10 -2.60
CA GLN A 480 29.73 -22.66 -2.27
C GLN A 480 30.77 -21.63 -1.78
N LEU A 481 30.44 -20.34 -1.73
CA LEU A 481 31.35 -19.31 -1.23
C LEU A 481 31.31 -19.29 0.29
N GLU A 482 32.48 -19.14 0.91
CA GLU A 482 32.59 -18.82 2.33
C GLU A 482 31.82 -17.53 2.65
N PHE A 483 31.27 -17.40 3.86
CA PHE A 483 30.39 -16.27 4.22
C PHE A 483 31.01 -14.88 3.93
N ASN A 484 32.29 -14.70 4.26
CA ASN A 484 33.02 -13.47 3.94
C ASN A 484 33.14 -13.22 2.43
N GLU A 485 33.26 -14.28 1.64
CA GLU A 485 33.30 -14.19 0.18
C GLU A 485 31.92 -13.93 -0.43
N GLN A 486 30.84 -14.43 0.19
CA GLN A 486 29.46 -14.08 -0.17
C GLN A 486 29.23 -12.58 0.00
N VAL A 487 29.61 -11.99 1.14
CA VAL A 487 29.50 -10.53 1.36
C VAL A 487 30.30 -9.75 0.32
N ARG A 488 31.54 -10.18 0.01
CA ARG A 488 32.35 -9.57 -1.06
C ARG A 488 31.69 -9.72 -2.43
N TYR A 489 31.05 -10.86 -2.70
CA TYR A 489 30.28 -11.10 -3.92
C TYR A 489 29.11 -10.11 -4.03
N CYS A 490 28.36 -9.88 -2.95
CA CYS A 490 27.29 -8.87 -2.92
C CYS A 490 27.83 -7.49 -3.32
N TRP A 491 28.90 -7.04 -2.68
CA TRP A 491 29.48 -5.72 -2.97
C TRP A 491 30.04 -5.60 -4.38
N ARG A 492 30.60 -6.68 -4.94
CA ARG A 492 31.14 -6.70 -6.30
C ARG A 492 30.04 -6.66 -7.37
N ASN A 493 28.91 -7.29 -7.11
CA ASN A 493 27.78 -7.41 -8.05
C ASN A 493 26.65 -6.42 -7.75
N TRP A 494 26.89 -5.44 -6.87
CA TRP A 494 25.90 -4.46 -6.47
C TRP A 494 25.48 -3.58 -7.67
N PRO A 495 24.19 -3.26 -7.85
CA PRO A 495 23.70 -2.47 -8.99
C PRO A 495 24.47 -1.18 -9.22
N GLU A 496 24.56 -0.74 -10.47
CA GLU A 496 25.21 0.54 -10.80
C GLU A 496 24.49 1.74 -10.18
N GLY A 497 25.26 2.77 -9.83
CA GLY A 497 24.76 3.97 -9.15
C GLY A 497 25.29 4.15 -7.74
N THR A 498 25.05 5.32 -7.16
CA THR A 498 25.44 5.63 -5.78
C THR A 498 24.48 4.93 -4.82
N ALA A 499 25.00 4.22 -3.82
CA ALA A 499 24.20 3.60 -2.76
C ALA A 499 24.49 4.25 -1.40
N LEU A 500 23.46 4.44 -0.58
CA LEU A 500 23.58 4.88 0.81
C LEU A 500 23.42 3.68 1.74
N ILE A 501 24.44 3.40 2.54
CA ILE A 501 24.48 2.32 3.54
C ILE A 501 24.44 2.97 4.91
N VAL A 502 23.30 2.87 5.58
CA VAL A 502 23.08 3.37 6.93
C VAL A 502 23.33 2.24 7.94
N LEU A 503 24.27 2.45 8.85
CA LEU A 503 24.53 1.56 9.99
C LEU A 503 24.00 2.22 11.26
N ASP A 504 22.82 1.80 11.71
CA ASP A 504 22.12 2.40 12.84
C ASP A 504 22.54 1.77 14.18
N ASP A 505 22.74 2.64 15.17
CA ASP A 505 23.11 2.32 16.55
C ASP A 505 24.39 1.49 16.70
N VAL A 506 25.48 1.93 16.07
CA VAL A 506 26.80 1.32 16.25
C VAL A 506 27.27 1.53 17.70
N PRO A 507 27.49 0.46 18.48
CA PRO A 507 27.69 0.56 19.93
C PRO A 507 29.07 1.12 20.31
N SER A 508 30.11 0.74 19.56
CA SER A 508 31.48 1.18 19.79
C SER A 508 32.31 1.12 18.50
N PHE A 509 33.37 1.93 18.44
CA PHE A 509 34.39 1.91 17.37
C PHE A 509 35.72 1.26 17.85
N SER A 510 35.63 0.37 18.85
CA SER A 510 36.77 -0.35 19.45
C SER A 510 37.10 -1.65 18.70
N ASN A 511 37.74 -2.63 19.35
CA ASN A 511 38.12 -3.90 18.71
C ASN A 511 36.91 -4.67 18.16
N ASP A 512 35.76 -4.59 18.82
CA ASP A 512 34.53 -5.24 18.37
C ASP A 512 34.08 -4.73 17.00
N TYR A 513 34.27 -3.43 16.73
CA TYR A 513 33.99 -2.85 15.42
C TYR A 513 34.88 -3.45 14.33
N LYS A 514 36.18 -3.62 14.61
CA LYS A 514 37.14 -4.18 13.66
C LYS A 514 36.84 -5.64 13.33
N GLN A 515 36.25 -6.37 14.26
CA GLN A 515 35.93 -7.79 14.09
C GLN A 515 34.55 -8.02 13.48
N ARG A 516 33.53 -7.25 13.90
CA ARG A 516 32.13 -7.52 13.56
C ARG A 516 31.52 -6.60 12.51
N ILE A 517 32.15 -5.45 12.22
CA ILE A 517 31.58 -4.43 11.32
C ILE A 517 32.51 -4.17 10.15
N GLN A 518 33.77 -3.81 10.44
CA GLN A 518 34.75 -3.42 9.43
C GLN A 518 34.94 -4.45 8.30
N PRO A 519 34.96 -5.78 8.54
CA PRO A 519 35.16 -6.77 7.48
C PRO A 519 34.02 -6.84 6.46
N TYR A 520 32.81 -6.39 6.84
CA TYR A 520 31.59 -6.49 6.03
C TYR A 520 31.21 -5.17 5.35
N LEU A 521 31.97 -4.09 5.58
CA LEU A 521 31.74 -2.81 4.91
C LEU A 521 31.97 -2.90 3.40
N PRO A 522 31.28 -2.06 2.61
CA PRO A 522 31.54 -1.96 1.18
C PRO A 522 32.99 -1.55 0.89
N PRO A 523 33.52 -1.89 -0.29
CA PRO A 523 34.84 -1.46 -0.72
C PRO A 523 34.93 0.07 -0.77
N ALA A 524 36.14 0.61 -0.63
CA ALA A 524 36.40 2.05 -0.62
C ALA A 524 36.26 2.68 -2.02
N GLN A 525 35.03 2.73 -2.54
CA GLN A 525 34.66 3.32 -3.82
C GLN A 525 33.71 4.51 -3.59
N SER A 526 33.78 5.53 -4.45
CA SER A 526 32.96 6.75 -4.32
C SER A 526 31.46 6.52 -4.45
N ARG A 527 31.04 5.41 -5.09
CA ARG A 527 29.64 4.99 -5.23
C ARG A 527 29.01 4.49 -3.93
N PHE A 528 29.78 4.10 -2.93
CA PHE A 528 29.24 3.65 -1.64
C PHE A 528 29.39 4.74 -0.59
N LYS A 529 28.26 5.21 -0.06
CA LYS A 529 28.21 6.19 1.03
C LYS A 529 27.78 5.49 2.30
N VAL A 530 28.65 5.42 3.30
CA VAL A 530 28.37 4.80 4.59
C VAL A 530 28.06 5.89 5.62
N LEU A 531 26.82 5.89 6.10
CA LEU A 531 26.35 6.74 7.18
C LEU A 531 26.21 5.90 8.46
N VAL A 532 26.74 6.38 9.58
CA VAL A 532 26.68 5.66 10.85
C VAL A 532 25.97 6.52 11.88
N THR A 533 25.11 5.95 12.71
CA THR A 533 24.65 6.60 13.95
C THR A 533 25.31 5.94 15.15
N SER A 534 25.81 6.73 16.10
CA SER A 534 26.44 6.19 17.32
C SER A 534 26.34 7.14 18.50
N ARG A 535 26.39 6.58 19.71
CA ARG A 535 26.60 7.35 20.96
C ARG A 535 28.07 7.65 21.20
N GLN A 536 28.98 6.84 20.66
CA GLN A 536 30.43 7.03 20.80
C GLN A 536 31.01 7.81 19.61
N ARG A 537 32.11 8.50 19.87
CA ARG A 537 32.85 9.24 18.85
C ARG A 537 33.66 8.23 18.01
N PRO A 538 33.56 8.24 16.67
CA PRO A 538 34.41 7.38 15.85
C PRO A 538 35.86 7.86 15.86
N GLY A 539 36.77 6.97 15.48
CA GLY A 539 38.15 7.34 15.15
C GLY A 539 38.24 8.15 13.85
N ALA A 540 39.47 8.51 13.45
CA ALA A 540 39.75 9.37 12.30
C ALA A 540 39.24 8.86 10.93
N SER A 541 38.77 7.61 10.83
CA SER A 541 38.24 7.00 9.61
C SER A 541 36.84 7.48 9.21
N TYR A 542 36.15 8.24 10.07
CA TYR A 542 34.84 8.82 9.79
C TYR A 542 34.89 10.33 9.94
N ARG A 543 34.28 11.05 8.99
CA ARG A 543 33.85 12.43 9.24
C ARG A 543 32.73 12.38 10.28
N ARG A 544 32.56 13.45 11.05
CA ARG A 544 31.63 13.47 12.17
C ARG A 544 30.72 14.69 12.10
N ILE A 545 29.44 14.45 12.31
CA ILE A 545 28.46 15.47 12.63
C ILE A 545 28.04 15.28 14.06
N ASP A 546 28.09 16.38 14.79
CA ASP A 546 27.73 16.45 16.18
C ASP A 546 26.30 16.96 16.34
N LEU A 547 25.44 16.06 16.81
CA LEU A 547 24.04 16.34 17.06
C LEU A 547 23.85 16.69 18.53
N ASP A 548 23.45 17.93 18.76
CA ASP A 548 23.08 18.44 20.07
C ASP A 548 21.56 18.34 20.29
N VAL A 549 21.10 18.67 21.50
CA VAL A 549 19.68 18.90 21.82
C VAL A 549 19.03 19.95 20.90
N LEU A 550 17.70 20.07 20.92
CA LEU A 550 17.02 21.10 20.12
C LEU A 550 17.35 22.49 20.65
N SER A 551 17.30 23.49 19.75
CA SER A 551 17.31 24.89 20.19
C SER A 551 16.02 25.19 20.95
N PRO A 552 15.99 26.21 21.83
CA PRO A 552 14.78 26.58 22.57
C PRO A 552 13.57 26.84 21.65
N GLY A 553 13.80 27.48 20.50
CA GLY A 553 12.76 27.73 19.51
C GLY A 553 12.23 26.45 18.87
N ALA A 554 13.11 25.55 18.44
CA ALA A 554 12.70 24.28 17.84
C ALA A 554 12.03 23.34 18.85
N ALA A 555 12.45 23.36 20.12
CA ALA A 555 11.80 22.60 21.18
C ALA A 555 10.35 23.08 21.42
N LEU A 556 10.12 24.40 21.40
CA LEU A 556 8.79 24.97 21.51
C LEU A 556 7.93 24.65 20.27
N GLU A 557 8.50 24.76 19.07
CA GLU A 557 7.85 24.38 17.81
C GLU A 557 7.41 22.89 17.80
N LEU A 558 8.23 22.00 18.36
CA LEU A 558 7.87 20.60 18.54
C LEU A 558 6.65 20.44 19.46
N LEU A 559 6.64 21.12 20.62
CA LEU A 559 5.48 21.10 21.52
C LEU A 559 4.23 21.70 20.88
N GLU A 560 4.35 22.78 20.11
CA GLU A 560 3.24 23.39 19.37
C GLU A 560 2.63 22.40 18.37
N SER A 561 3.48 21.62 17.69
CA SER A 561 3.07 20.60 16.73
C SER A 561 2.34 19.42 17.39
N LEU A 562 2.68 19.09 18.64
CA LEU A 562 2.10 17.97 19.39
C LEU A 562 0.83 18.34 20.17
N VAL A 563 0.75 19.55 20.72
CA VAL A 563 -0.29 19.98 21.67
C VAL A 563 -1.26 20.99 21.06
N GLY A 564 -0.88 21.62 19.94
CA GLY A 564 -1.62 22.70 19.30
C GLY A 564 -1.11 24.09 19.69
N LYS A 565 -0.82 24.90 18.67
CA LYS A 565 -0.25 26.24 18.78
C LYS A 565 -1.00 27.16 19.74
N GLU A 566 -2.33 27.20 19.65
CA GLU A 566 -3.15 28.07 20.50
C GLU A 566 -2.98 27.81 22.00
N ARG A 567 -2.77 26.54 22.39
CA ARG A 567 -2.60 26.17 23.80
C ARG A 567 -1.22 26.54 24.30
N ILE A 568 -0.19 26.28 23.51
CA ILE A 568 1.18 26.69 23.84
C ILE A 568 1.29 28.21 23.91
N GLU A 569 0.63 28.96 23.03
CA GLU A 569 0.63 30.43 23.07
C GLU A 569 -0.01 31.00 24.34
N LYS A 570 -1.09 30.37 24.84
CA LYS A 570 -1.78 30.78 26.09
C LYS A 570 -0.91 30.59 27.35
N GLU A 571 -0.02 29.60 27.34
CA GLU A 571 0.88 29.25 28.47
C GLU A 571 2.35 29.29 28.02
N ARG A 572 2.71 30.27 27.19
CA ARG A 572 4.01 30.29 26.50
C ARG A 572 5.21 30.26 27.45
N LYS A 573 5.16 31.03 28.53
CA LYS A 573 6.26 31.09 29.50
C LYS A 573 6.46 29.76 30.20
N GLU A 574 5.35 29.11 30.58
CA GLU A 574 5.36 27.79 31.19
C GLU A 574 5.87 26.72 30.21
N ALA A 575 5.50 26.82 28.93
CA ALA A 575 6.00 25.92 27.88
C ALA A 575 7.52 26.07 27.66
N GLU A 576 8.03 27.31 27.64
CA GLU A 576 9.47 27.59 27.52
C GLU A 576 10.26 27.00 28.71
N VAL A 577 9.75 27.16 29.93
CA VAL A 577 10.34 26.57 31.15
C VAL A 577 10.27 25.04 31.11
N LEU A 578 9.17 24.46 30.64
CA LEU A 578 9.03 23.00 30.50
C LEU A 578 10.03 22.44 29.48
N CYS A 579 10.24 23.10 28.34
CA CYS A 579 11.25 22.73 27.35
C CYS A 579 12.66 22.71 27.95
N GLU A 580 13.02 23.75 28.70
CA GLU A 580 14.30 23.82 29.41
C GLU A 580 14.44 22.68 30.42
N TRP A 581 13.39 22.40 31.19
CA TRP A 581 13.39 21.35 32.20
C TRP A 581 13.60 19.95 31.59
N LEU A 582 13.01 19.70 30.43
CA LEU A 582 13.20 18.46 29.65
C LEU A 582 14.56 18.40 28.95
N GLY A 583 15.42 19.41 29.13
CA GLY A 583 16.74 19.49 28.53
C GLY A 583 16.70 19.60 27.01
N TYR A 584 15.59 20.09 26.45
CA TYR A 584 15.36 20.21 25.01
C TYR A 584 15.55 18.90 24.21
N LEU A 585 15.36 17.74 24.85
CA LEU A 585 15.44 16.44 24.19
C LEU A 585 14.13 16.14 23.44
N PRO A 586 14.19 15.86 22.12
CA PRO A 586 13.01 15.51 21.32
C PRO A 586 12.13 14.45 21.96
N LEU A 587 12.72 13.33 22.41
CA LEU A 587 11.96 12.24 23.02
C LEU A 587 11.22 12.69 24.29
N GLY A 588 11.85 13.50 25.14
CA GLY A 588 11.20 14.01 26.35
C GLY A 588 10.04 14.94 26.03
N LEU A 589 10.21 15.78 25.01
CA LEU A 589 9.17 16.69 24.52
C LEU A 589 8.01 15.93 23.88
N GLU A 590 8.28 14.87 23.12
CA GLU A 590 7.24 14.02 22.53
C GLU A 590 6.37 13.35 23.60
N LEU A 591 7.00 12.74 24.61
CA LEU A 591 6.28 12.07 25.69
C LEU A 591 5.38 13.03 26.48
N VAL A 592 5.93 14.20 26.85
CA VAL A 592 5.17 15.20 27.61
C VAL A 592 4.14 15.92 26.74
N GLY A 593 4.45 16.16 25.47
CA GLY A 593 3.51 16.71 24.50
C GLY A 593 2.28 15.82 24.33
N ARG A 594 2.48 14.51 24.12
CA ARG A 594 1.37 13.53 24.05
C ARG A 594 0.60 13.44 25.36
N TYR A 595 1.30 13.50 26.50
CA TYR A 595 0.64 13.56 27.81
C TYR A 595 -0.28 14.77 27.95
N LEU A 596 0.19 15.95 27.52
CA LEU A 596 -0.60 17.18 27.54
C LEU A 596 -1.80 17.10 26.60
N ASP A 597 -1.62 16.56 25.39
CA ASP A 597 -2.68 16.39 24.39
C ASP A 597 -3.85 15.54 24.92
N ILE A 598 -3.54 14.42 25.57
CA ILE A 598 -4.53 13.53 26.22
C ILE A 598 -5.23 14.21 27.42
N HIS A 599 -4.59 15.19 28.04
CA HIS A 599 -5.11 15.92 29.20
C HIS A 599 -5.35 17.40 28.92
N PRO A 600 -6.37 17.75 28.11
CA PRO A 600 -6.62 19.13 27.70
C PRO A 600 -6.99 20.06 28.86
N SER A 601 -7.47 19.52 29.98
CA SER A 601 -7.82 20.27 31.19
C SER A 601 -6.63 20.59 32.12
N LEU A 602 -5.47 19.95 31.90
CA LEU A 602 -4.26 20.21 32.67
C LEU A 602 -3.49 21.40 32.08
N THR A 603 -3.09 22.33 32.95
CA THR A 603 -2.20 23.42 32.57
C THR A 603 -0.76 22.92 32.49
N ILE A 604 0.06 23.55 31.66
CA ILE A 604 1.49 23.21 31.50
C ILE A 604 2.22 23.33 32.84
N ALA A 605 1.91 24.37 33.62
CA ALA A 605 2.46 24.55 34.97
C ALA A 605 2.11 23.39 35.93
N LYS A 606 0.92 22.79 35.81
CA LYS A 606 0.54 21.63 36.64
C LYS A 606 1.33 20.39 36.23
N VAL A 607 1.52 20.17 34.93
CA VAL A 607 2.31 19.05 34.41
C VAL A 607 3.77 19.18 34.84
N GLN A 608 4.37 20.37 34.73
CA GLN A 608 5.72 20.62 35.23
C GLN A 608 5.87 20.27 36.72
N LYS A 609 4.93 20.68 37.58
CA LYS A 609 4.95 20.32 39.01
C LYS A 609 4.82 18.81 39.24
N ARG A 610 4.09 18.07 38.40
CA ARG A 610 4.02 16.61 38.47
C ARG A 610 5.37 15.99 38.10
N LEU A 611 5.99 16.43 36.99
CA LEU A 611 7.31 15.99 36.55
C LEU A 611 8.40 16.21 37.61
N GLU A 612 8.39 17.37 38.27
CA GLU A 612 9.34 17.69 39.36
C GLU A 612 9.25 16.72 40.53
N LYS A 613 8.03 16.29 40.91
CA LYS A 613 7.84 15.26 41.94
C LYS A 613 8.40 13.90 41.50
N LYS A 614 8.28 13.56 40.21
CA LYS A 614 8.75 12.28 39.65
C LYS A 614 10.26 12.20 39.46
N LYS A 615 10.94 13.32 39.21
CA LYS A 615 12.41 13.39 39.09
C LYS A 615 13.14 12.81 40.30
N LEU A 616 12.57 12.94 41.50
CA LEU A 616 13.14 12.36 42.73
C LEU A 616 13.02 10.84 42.78
N ALA A 617 11.94 10.26 42.26
CA ALA A 617 11.75 8.82 42.15
C ALA A 617 12.62 8.21 41.03
N ALA A 618 12.72 8.89 39.89
CA ALA A 618 13.57 8.47 38.76
C ALA A 618 15.07 8.42 39.13
N ARG A 619 15.53 9.31 40.02
CA ARG A 619 16.91 9.27 40.54
C ARG A 619 17.26 8.01 41.32
N ALA A 620 16.29 7.33 41.92
CA ALA A 620 16.51 6.09 42.68
C ALA A 620 16.62 4.84 41.78
N LEU A 621 16.30 4.97 40.49
CA LEU A 621 16.24 3.87 39.52
C LEU A 621 17.45 3.80 38.59
N LEU A 622 18.34 4.81 38.60
CA LEU A 622 19.53 4.89 37.73
C LEU A 622 20.80 4.43 38.47
N ASP A 623 21.67 3.69 37.77
CA ASP A 623 22.93 3.16 38.31
C ASP A 623 23.89 4.29 38.74
N PRO A 624 24.52 4.23 39.93
CA PRO A 624 25.49 5.21 40.38
C PRO A 624 26.67 5.49 39.44
N LYS A 625 27.02 4.58 38.52
CA LYS A 625 28.07 4.83 37.51
C LYS A 625 27.64 5.76 36.37
N GLU A 626 26.34 5.99 36.18
CA GLU A 626 25.79 6.90 35.16
C GLU A 626 25.45 8.30 35.71
N GLN A 627 25.68 8.53 37.02
CA GLN A 627 25.32 9.77 37.72
C GLN A 627 26.08 11.03 37.25
N GLY A 628 27.17 10.87 36.48
CA GLY A 628 27.93 11.98 35.91
C GLY A 628 27.33 12.60 34.64
N GLU A 629 26.44 11.88 33.93
CA GLU A 629 25.99 12.25 32.57
C GLU A 629 24.52 12.73 32.54
N ILE A 630 24.31 13.87 33.22
CA ILE A 630 23.52 15.05 32.81
C ILE A 630 21.98 14.93 32.81
N THR A 631 21.38 15.81 33.63
CA THR A 631 20.00 16.23 33.90
C THR A 631 18.88 15.93 32.88
N ALA A 632 19.19 15.80 31.58
CA ALA A 632 18.21 15.60 30.51
C ALA A 632 17.66 14.15 30.47
N GLN A 633 18.49 13.14 30.76
CA GLN A 633 18.02 11.75 30.88
C GLN A 633 17.05 11.57 32.06
N LEU A 634 17.26 12.31 33.15
CA LEU A 634 16.32 12.38 34.28
C LEU A 634 14.98 13.01 33.90
N GLY A 635 14.96 13.94 32.94
CA GLY A 635 13.73 14.55 32.42
C GLY A 635 12.90 13.54 31.61
N VAL A 636 13.56 12.76 30.75
CA VAL A 636 12.94 11.67 29.98
C VAL A 636 12.43 10.56 30.91
N ALA A 637 13.24 10.14 31.90
CA ALA A 637 12.80 9.16 32.90
C ALA A 637 11.60 9.65 33.73
N ALA A 638 11.58 10.94 34.12
CA ALA A 638 10.45 11.52 34.81
C ALA A 638 9.19 11.64 33.92
N ALA A 639 9.35 11.89 32.61
CA ALA A 639 8.26 11.85 31.65
C ALA A 639 7.68 10.43 31.53
N PHE A 640 8.52 9.39 31.52
CA PHE A 640 8.06 8.00 31.58
C PHE A 640 7.30 7.69 32.87
N GLU A 641 7.83 8.08 34.04
CA GLU A 641 7.15 7.89 35.32
C GLU A 641 5.80 8.65 35.38
N LEU A 642 5.70 9.79 34.72
CA LEU A 642 4.44 10.55 34.64
C LEU A 642 3.43 9.82 33.74
N SER A 643 3.84 9.41 32.53
CA SER A 643 2.97 8.64 31.63
C SER A 643 2.59 7.27 32.21
N SER A 644 3.47 6.67 33.01
CA SER A 644 3.23 5.42 33.75
C SER A 644 2.34 5.61 34.97
N GLU A 645 2.30 6.79 35.60
CA GLU A 645 1.36 7.05 36.70
C GLU A 645 -0.08 7.07 36.22
N ASP A 646 -0.33 7.60 35.03
CA ASP A 646 -1.65 7.54 34.39
C ASP A 646 -2.00 6.12 33.89
N LEU A 647 -1.10 5.13 34.05
CA LEU A 647 -1.41 3.70 33.88
C LEU A 647 -1.78 3.04 35.21
N LYS A 648 -1.72 3.73 36.36
CA LYS A 648 -2.09 3.12 37.65
C LYS A 648 -3.54 2.71 37.74
N ASP A 649 -4.40 3.41 36.99
CA ASP A 649 -5.83 3.07 36.89
C ASP A 649 -6.08 1.87 35.96
N CYS A 650 -5.02 1.32 35.32
CA CYS A 650 -5.04 0.10 34.51
C CYS A 650 -3.68 -0.65 34.63
N PRO A 651 -3.46 -1.38 35.74
CA PRO A 651 -2.23 -2.14 35.98
C PRO A 651 -1.82 -3.07 34.83
N GLU A 652 -2.79 -3.58 34.10
CA GLU A 652 -2.65 -4.47 32.94
C GLU A 652 -1.84 -3.81 31.83
N ALA A 653 -2.08 -2.52 31.54
CA ALA A 653 -1.30 -1.77 30.55
C ALA A 653 0.18 -1.61 30.95
N GLN A 654 0.46 -1.44 32.24
CA GLN A 654 1.84 -1.37 32.75
C GLN A 654 2.52 -2.74 32.66
N GLN A 655 1.81 -3.82 32.97
CA GLN A 655 2.31 -5.19 32.82
C GLN A 655 2.58 -5.51 31.35
N LEU A 656 1.69 -5.13 30.44
CA LEU A 656 1.89 -5.26 28.99
C LEU A 656 3.16 -4.54 28.54
N GLY A 657 3.37 -3.28 28.94
CA GLY A 657 4.63 -2.56 28.67
C GLY A 657 5.89 -3.28 29.19
N CYS A 658 5.81 -3.88 30.38
CA CYS A 658 6.89 -4.70 30.94
C CYS A 658 7.14 -5.97 30.11
N ARG A 659 6.10 -6.67 29.66
CA ARG A 659 6.21 -7.85 28.77
C ARG A 659 6.81 -7.48 27.41
N LEU A 660 6.34 -6.39 26.78
CA LEU A 660 6.88 -5.89 25.52
C LEU A 660 8.37 -5.57 25.60
N SER A 661 8.89 -5.21 26.79
CA SER A 661 10.31 -4.90 26.98
C SER A 661 11.25 -6.11 26.83
N LEU A 662 10.70 -7.33 26.81
CA LEU A 662 11.42 -8.58 26.55
C LEU A 662 11.78 -8.74 25.07
N PHE A 663 10.96 -8.20 24.16
CA PHE A 663 11.23 -8.22 22.72
C PHE A 663 12.56 -7.51 22.41
N ALA A 664 13.27 -7.97 21.39
CA ALA A 664 14.51 -7.33 20.91
C ALA A 664 14.28 -5.88 20.45
N GLN A 665 15.35 -5.12 20.25
CA GLN A 665 15.30 -3.74 19.73
C GLN A 665 15.02 -3.71 18.20
N ALA A 666 14.00 -4.43 17.77
CA ALA A 666 13.52 -4.59 16.40
C ALA A 666 11.99 -4.49 16.37
N PRO A 667 11.38 -4.18 15.21
CA PRO A 667 9.94 -4.30 15.03
C PRO A 667 9.48 -5.75 15.25
N PHE A 668 8.31 -5.94 15.85
CA PHE A 668 7.68 -7.24 16.08
C PHE A 668 6.19 -7.22 15.69
N GLU A 669 5.71 -8.35 15.21
CA GLU A 669 4.29 -8.57 14.91
C GLU A 669 3.47 -8.70 16.19
N TRP A 670 2.25 -8.17 16.19
CA TRP A 670 1.40 -8.17 17.39
C TRP A 670 1.01 -9.57 17.85
N TYR A 671 0.80 -10.49 16.90
CA TYR A 671 0.50 -11.88 17.20
C TYR A 671 1.57 -12.56 18.09
N LEU A 672 2.84 -12.15 18.00
CA LEU A 672 3.87 -12.66 18.92
C LEU A 672 3.61 -12.23 20.37
N VAL A 673 3.03 -11.05 20.57
CA VAL A 673 2.65 -10.53 21.89
C VAL A 673 1.43 -11.29 22.41
N GLU A 674 0.40 -11.49 21.60
CA GLU A 674 -0.78 -12.28 21.94
C GLU A 674 -0.38 -13.66 22.48
N ASN A 675 0.48 -14.39 21.75
CA ASN A 675 0.99 -15.69 22.19
C ASN A 675 1.91 -15.64 23.43
N CYS A 676 2.42 -14.47 23.82
CA CYS A 676 3.18 -14.30 25.06
C CYS A 676 2.29 -13.95 26.25
N VAL A 677 1.07 -13.48 26.01
CA VAL A 677 0.18 -12.92 27.05
C VAL A 677 -1.01 -13.83 27.30
N ILE A 678 -1.69 -14.26 26.25
CA ILE A 678 -2.87 -15.12 26.30
C ILE A 678 -2.43 -16.55 26.57
N GLU A 679 -2.96 -17.15 27.64
CA GLU A 679 -2.58 -18.50 28.09
C GLU A 679 -3.69 -19.55 27.89
N THR A 680 -4.85 -19.16 27.37
CA THR A 680 -5.98 -20.07 27.10
C THR A 680 -5.83 -20.82 25.77
N GLU A 681 -6.40 -22.03 25.72
CA GLU A 681 -6.55 -22.86 24.51
C GLU A 681 -8.00 -22.84 23.98
N ASP A 682 -8.92 -22.16 24.67
CA ASP A 682 -10.30 -21.98 24.25
C ASP A 682 -10.39 -20.83 23.22
N GLU A 683 -11.01 -21.08 22.07
CA GLU A 683 -11.05 -20.12 20.95
C GLU A 683 -11.88 -18.87 21.30
N GLU A 684 -13.00 -19.01 22.02
CA GLU A 684 -13.86 -17.88 22.38
C GLU A 684 -13.18 -16.98 23.43
N GLU A 685 -12.56 -17.58 24.45
CA GLU A 685 -11.80 -16.84 25.47
C GLU A 685 -10.54 -16.18 24.87
N TRP A 686 -9.93 -16.81 23.86
CA TRP A 686 -8.78 -16.24 23.16
C TRP A 686 -9.16 -14.98 22.37
N GLU A 687 -10.28 -14.99 21.66
CA GLU A 687 -10.78 -13.81 20.93
C GLU A 687 -11.12 -12.65 21.89
N GLU A 688 -11.74 -12.94 23.04
CA GLU A 688 -12.03 -11.93 24.07
C GLU A 688 -10.75 -11.30 24.65
N GLU A 689 -9.76 -12.11 25.05
CA GLU A 689 -8.47 -11.60 25.55
C GLU A 689 -7.69 -10.82 24.48
N GLN A 690 -7.84 -11.21 23.20
CA GLN A 690 -7.22 -10.50 22.09
C GLN A 690 -7.76 -9.08 22.00
N GLU A 691 -9.08 -8.89 21.97
CA GLU A 691 -9.72 -7.56 21.91
C GLU A 691 -9.29 -6.67 23.09
N GLU A 692 -9.23 -7.22 24.30
CA GLU A 692 -8.75 -6.49 25.48
C GLU A 692 -7.29 -6.04 25.34
N LEU A 693 -6.42 -6.91 24.83
CA LEU A 693 -5.02 -6.57 24.59
C LEU A 693 -4.83 -5.50 23.51
N GLU A 694 -5.67 -5.50 22.48
CA GLU A 694 -5.68 -4.45 21.46
C GLU A 694 -6.11 -3.10 22.04
N GLU A 695 -7.13 -3.07 22.89
CA GLU A 695 -7.51 -1.83 23.58
C GLU A 695 -6.35 -1.34 24.47
N LEU A 696 -5.70 -2.24 25.23
CA LEU A 696 -4.56 -1.89 26.08
C LEU A 696 -3.40 -1.30 25.26
N ARG A 697 -3.09 -1.94 24.14
CA ARG A 697 -2.08 -1.50 23.16
C ARG A 697 -2.37 -0.10 22.65
N ASP A 698 -3.54 0.10 22.07
CA ASP A 698 -3.83 1.31 21.32
C ASP A 698 -4.08 2.50 22.25
N ARG A 699 -4.92 2.29 23.26
CA ARG A 699 -5.34 3.33 24.19
C ARG A 699 -4.21 3.81 25.09
N TYR A 700 -3.41 2.88 25.62
CA TYR A 700 -2.46 3.21 26.69
C TYR A 700 -1.01 3.24 26.24
N LEU A 701 -0.62 2.49 25.20
CA LEU A 701 0.78 2.44 24.76
C LEU A 701 1.01 3.24 23.46
N VAL A 702 0.21 3.01 22.42
CA VAL A 702 0.37 3.70 21.11
C VAL A 702 0.01 5.18 21.21
N ASN A 703 -1.18 5.51 21.73
CA ASN A 703 -1.62 6.90 21.85
C ASN A 703 -0.72 7.77 22.75
N ARG A 704 0.04 7.13 23.65
CA ARG A 704 1.00 7.79 24.55
C ARG A 704 2.44 7.80 24.01
N ASN A 705 2.67 7.29 22.80
CA ASN A 705 3.99 7.12 22.20
C ASN A 705 4.95 6.30 23.08
N LEU A 706 4.40 5.38 23.87
CA LEU A 706 5.15 4.36 24.62
C LEU A 706 5.45 3.15 23.74
N LEU A 707 4.62 2.90 22.73
CA LEU A 707 4.80 1.90 21.69
C LEU A 707 4.61 2.57 20.32
N GLN A 708 5.48 2.28 19.37
CA GLN A 708 5.40 2.84 18.02
C GLN A 708 4.80 1.81 17.06
N LEU A 709 3.71 2.17 16.40
CA LEU A 709 3.21 1.46 15.23
C LEU A 709 4.04 1.88 14.01
N THR A 710 4.57 0.90 13.29
CA THR A 710 5.31 1.11 12.03
C THR A 710 4.36 1.01 10.84
N GLU A 711 4.79 1.45 9.65
CA GLU A 711 3.98 1.40 8.43
C GLU A 711 3.62 -0.04 7.99
N GLN A 712 4.35 -1.05 8.45
CA GLN A 712 4.09 -2.46 8.13
C GLN A 712 3.13 -3.13 9.12
N GLN A 713 2.38 -2.34 9.90
CA GLN A 713 1.51 -2.86 10.96
C GLN A 713 2.27 -3.70 12.02
N THR A 714 3.57 -3.44 12.19
CA THR A 714 4.38 -4.03 13.26
C THR A 714 4.70 -2.99 14.32
N TYR A 715 5.07 -3.44 15.53
CA TYR A 715 5.24 -2.59 16.69
C TYR A 715 6.70 -2.53 17.13
N ARG A 716 7.13 -1.40 17.68
CA ARG A 716 8.49 -1.22 18.19
C ARG A 716 8.52 -0.38 19.45
N LEU A 717 9.32 -0.79 20.43
CA LEU A 717 9.68 0.05 21.56
C LEU A 717 10.93 0.88 21.24
N HIS A 718 10.87 2.19 21.50
CA HIS A 718 12.07 3.01 21.52
C HIS A 718 13.01 2.53 22.64
N GLN A 719 14.32 2.52 22.39
CA GLN A 719 15.31 1.92 23.29
C GLN A 719 15.19 2.40 24.75
N LEU A 720 15.06 3.71 24.98
CA LEU A 720 14.92 4.27 26.33
C LEU A 720 13.60 3.86 27.01
N ILE A 721 12.53 3.63 26.24
CA ILE A 721 11.23 3.17 26.75
C ILE A 721 11.35 1.70 27.17
N ARG A 722 12.03 0.91 26.33
CA ARG A 722 12.35 -0.49 26.64
C ARG A 722 13.18 -0.62 27.91
N GLU A 723 14.26 0.14 28.05
CA GLU A 723 15.12 0.16 29.24
C GLU A 723 14.34 0.56 30.51
N PHE A 724 13.43 1.54 30.38
CA PHE A 724 12.52 1.92 31.46
C PHE A 724 11.60 0.76 31.89
N PHE A 725 10.91 0.12 30.94
CA PHE A 725 10.05 -1.01 31.25
C PHE A 725 10.81 -2.24 31.75
N GLN A 726 12.07 -2.44 31.34
CA GLN A 726 12.92 -3.50 31.91
C GLN A 726 13.25 -3.26 33.37
N THR A 727 13.48 -2.00 33.74
CA THR A 727 13.69 -1.60 35.14
C THR A 727 12.43 -1.85 35.97
N LYS A 728 11.25 -1.57 35.41
CA LYS A 728 9.95 -1.88 36.05
C LYS A 728 9.70 -3.37 36.14
N LEU A 729 9.98 -4.12 35.07
CA LEU A 729 9.86 -5.57 35.03
C LEU A 729 10.69 -6.22 36.14
N ALA A 730 11.93 -5.77 36.37
CA ALA A 730 12.79 -6.31 37.42
C ALA A 730 12.23 -6.14 38.86
N GLN A 731 11.23 -5.28 39.04
CA GLN A 731 10.56 -5.03 40.32
C GLN A 731 9.24 -5.80 40.47
N LEU A 732 8.75 -6.45 39.40
CA LEU A 732 7.50 -7.22 39.43
C LEU A 732 7.73 -8.64 39.96
N PRO A 733 6.89 -9.15 40.87
CA PRO A 733 6.92 -10.55 41.29
C PRO A 733 6.78 -11.54 40.11
N GLU A 734 6.03 -11.16 39.07
CA GLU A 734 5.70 -11.99 37.90
C GLU A 734 6.82 -11.99 36.83
N ALA A 735 7.93 -11.28 37.04
CA ALA A 735 8.96 -11.05 36.04
C ALA A 735 9.51 -12.35 35.41
N ASP A 736 9.75 -13.37 36.23
CA ASP A 736 10.24 -14.67 35.77
C ASP A 736 9.17 -15.45 35.00
N SER A 737 7.89 -15.28 35.35
CA SER A 737 6.77 -15.86 34.59
C SER A 737 6.72 -15.27 33.18
N TYR A 738 6.83 -13.95 33.06
CA TYR A 738 6.79 -13.26 31.77
C TYR A 738 7.95 -13.66 30.86
N LYS A 739 9.16 -13.80 31.41
CA LYS A 739 10.32 -14.30 30.67
C LYS A 739 10.12 -15.73 30.17
N ARG A 740 9.53 -16.61 30.99
CA ARG A 740 9.22 -17.99 30.58
C ARG A 740 8.17 -18.03 29.47
N SER A 741 7.10 -17.23 29.57
CA SER A 741 6.08 -17.15 28.52
C SER A 741 6.69 -16.66 27.20
N PHE A 742 7.47 -15.58 27.23
CA PHE A 742 8.21 -15.12 26.05
C PHE A 742 9.09 -16.20 25.44
N CYS A 743 9.85 -16.92 26.27
CA CYS A 743 10.69 -18.03 25.79
C CYS A 743 9.86 -19.16 25.17
N LYS A 744 8.70 -19.52 25.74
CA LYS A 744 7.77 -20.52 25.19
C LYS A 744 7.33 -20.13 23.77
N THR A 745 6.92 -18.88 23.57
CA THR A 745 6.49 -18.38 22.25
C THR A 745 7.64 -18.42 21.24
N MET A 746 8.84 -17.99 21.64
CA MET A 746 10.03 -18.05 20.76
C MET A 746 10.42 -19.49 20.42
N VAL A 747 10.29 -20.42 21.36
CA VAL A 747 10.51 -21.85 21.11
C VAL A 747 9.50 -22.40 20.11
N ALA A 748 8.21 -22.05 20.21
CA ALA A 748 7.19 -22.43 19.24
C ALA A 748 7.56 -21.94 17.83
N LYS A 749 7.94 -20.66 17.71
CA LYS A 749 8.43 -20.09 16.45
C LYS A 749 9.68 -20.79 15.90
N ALA A 750 10.61 -21.16 16.77
CA ALA A 750 11.81 -21.90 16.34
C ALA A 750 11.47 -23.27 15.74
N LYS A 751 10.42 -23.92 16.25
CA LYS A 751 9.96 -25.23 15.79
C LYS A 751 9.24 -25.17 14.43
N GLU A 752 8.62 -24.04 14.09
CA GLU A 752 8.01 -23.80 12.78
C GLU A 752 9.03 -23.75 11.63
N ILE A 753 10.30 -23.42 11.93
CA ILE A 753 11.35 -23.32 10.93
C ILE A 753 11.74 -24.73 10.44
N PRO A 754 11.47 -25.08 9.17
CA PRO A 754 11.83 -26.38 8.65
C PRO A 754 13.35 -26.46 8.43
N GLN A 755 13.87 -27.70 8.31
CA GLN A 755 15.31 -27.91 8.07
C GLN A 755 15.79 -27.29 6.75
N ILE A 756 14.90 -27.22 5.75
CA ILE A 756 15.16 -26.64 4.43
C ILE A 756 14.00 -25.69 4.12
N PRO A 757 14.06 -24.42 4.55
CA PRO A 757 12.97 -23.47 4.33
C PRO A 757 12.95 -22.94 2.89
N THR A 758 11.75 -22.64 2.39
CA THR A 758 11.56 -21.90 1.13
C THR A 758 11.80 -20.40 1.33
N GLN A 759 11.90 -19.64 0.24
CA GLN A 759 12.02 -18.17 0.31
C GLN A 759 10.82 -17.53 1.02
N ASP A 760 9.59 -17.98 0.72
CA ASP A 760 8.39 -17.49 1.38
C ASP A 760 8.39 -17.78 2.89
N GLN A 761 8.84 -18.98 3.29
CA GLN A 761 8.95 -19.35 4.71
C GLN A 761 10.02 -18.53 5.44
N ILE A 762 11.14 -18.23 4.79
CA ILE A 762 12.15 -17.31 5.33
C ILE A 762 11.55 -15.92 5.52
N ALA A 763 10.84 -15.40 4.52
CA ALA A 763 10.21 -14.08 4.60
C ALA A 763 9.23 -14.01 5.77
N VAL A 764 8.37 -15.02 5.93
CA VAL A 764 7.37 -15.11 7.01
C VAL A 764 8.01 -15.14 8.40
N VAL A 765 9.10 -15.89 8.60
CA VAL A 765 9.69 -16.01 9.95
C VAL A 765 10.68 -14.89 10.28
N THR A 766 11.19 -14.16 9.28
CA THR A 766 12.21 -13.11 9.46
C THR A 766 11.88 -12.09 10.56
N PRO A 767 10.64 -11.57 10.69
CA PRO A 767 10.28 -10.64 11.76
C PRO A 767 10.51 -11.20 13.17
N ALA A 768 10.37 -12.51 13.38
CA ALA A 768 10.53 -13.15 14.69
C ALA A 768 12.00 -13.40 15.08
N ILE A 769 12.93 -13.39 14.12
CA ILE A 769 14.33 -13.82 14.34
C ILE A 769 15.12 -12.97 15.35
N PRO A 770 15.01 -11.63 15.37
CA PRO A 770 15.67 -10.83 16.41
C PRO A 770 15.21 -11.20 17.82
N HIS A 771 13.92 -11.53 17.98
CA HIS A 771 13.30 -11.92 19.24
C HIS A 771 13.72 -13.33 19.66
N LEU A 772 13.81 -14.24 18.68
CA LEU A 772 14.36 -15.58 18.88
C LEU A 772 15.82 -15.55 19.33
N ALA A 773 16.64 -14.69 18.71
CA ALA A 773 18.03 -14.47 19.11
C ALA A 773 18.14 -13.93 20.54
N ALA A 774 17.23 -13.04 20.95
CA ALA A 774 17.16 -12.55 22.33
C ALA A 774 16.83 -13.69 23.31
N ALA A 775 15.89 -14.58 22.98
CA ALA A 775 15.60 -15.76 23.81
C ALA A 775 16.82 -16.68 23.96
N ALA A 776 17.54 -16.92 22.86
CA ALA A 776 18.71 -17.80 22.84
C ALA A 776 19.92 -17.24 23.60
N THR A 777 20.11 -15.91 23.63
CA THR A 777 21.36 -15.29 24.11
C THR A 777 21.22 -14.47 25.38
N VAL A 778 20.05 -13.88 25.64
CA VAL A 778 19.82 -12.98 26.80
C VAL A 778 18.93 -13.64 27.84
N LEU A 779 17.98 -14.50 27.43
CA LEU A 779 16.99 -15.11 28.32
C LEU A 779 17.17 -16.64 28.46
N THR A 780 18.36 -17.15 28.17
CA THR A 780 18.66 -18.59 28.16
C THR A 780 18.29 -19.29 29.48
N ASP A 781 18.46 -18.61 30.61
CA ASP A 781 18.16 -19.15 31.95
C ASP A 781 16.66 -19.40 32.20
N TRP A 782 15.77 -18.88 31.34
CA TRP A 782 14.30 -19.07 31.44
C TRP A 782 13.75 -20.07 30.42
N LEU A 783 14.62 -20.71 29.63
CA LEU A 783 14.26 -21.87 28.81
C LEU A 783 14.19 -23.13 29.67
N LYS A 784 13.22 -23.99 29.41
CA LYS A 784 13.22 -25.35 29.99
C LYS A 784 14.35 -26.17 29.38
N ASP A 785 14.91 -27.10 30.15
CA ASP A 785 15.98 -28.00 29.67
C ASP A 785 15.61 -28.73 28.37
N GLU A 786 14.35 -29.16 28.24
CA GLU A 786 13.81 -29.84 27.05
C GLU A 786 13.68 -28.93 25.82
N ASP A 787 13.54 -27.62 26.03
CA ASP A 787 13.36 -26.62 24.97
C ASP A 787 14.65 -25.83 24.68
N LEU A 788 15.70 -25.98 25.50
CA LEU A 788 16.94 -25.22 25.46
C LEU A 788 17.58 -25.16 24.06
N ILE A 789 17.54 -26.28 23.33
CA ILE A 789 18.17 -26.42 22.01
C ILE A 789 17.31 -25.79 20.89
N SER A 790 16.00 -25.65 21.10
CA SER A 790 15.06 -25.24 20.04
C SER A 790 15.39 -23.85 19.48
N PRO A 791 15.65 -22.80 20.28
CA PRO A 791 16.01 -21.49 19.74
C PRO A 791 17.30 -21.49 18.91
N PHE A 792 18.33 -22.20 19.37
CA PHE A 792 19.61 -22.29 18.65
C PHE A 792 19.46 -23.04 17.33
N THR A 793 18.74 -24.16 17.33
CA THR A 793 18.50 -24.93 16.11
C THR A 793 17.58 -24.21 15.14
N GLY A 794 16.55 -23.50 15.60
CA GLY A 794 15.71 -22.65 14.76
C GLY A 794 16.50 -21.54 14.07
N LEU A 795 17.35 -20.82 14.82
CA LEU A 795 18.27 -19.83 14.25
C LEU A 795 19.24 -20.48 13.25
N GLY A 796 19.80 -21.63 13.61
CA GLY A 796 20.67 -22.41 12.73
C GLY A 796 19.99 -22.77 11.41
N LYS A 797 18.77 -23.31 11.45
CA LYS A 797 17.98 -23.64 10.25
C LYS A 797 17.63 -22.41 9.42
N PHE A 798 17.24 -21.31 10.06
CA PHE A 798 16.92 -20.06 9.37
C PHE A 798 18.12 -19.53 8.60
N TYR A 799 19.27 -19.44 9.25
CA TYR A 799 20.48 -18.93 8.64
C TYR A 799 21.08 -19.94 7.63
N TYR A 800 21.06 -21.24 7.92
CA TYR A 800 21.48 -22.29 6.98
C TYR A 800 20.59 -22.30 5.73
N GLY A 801 19.28 -22.18 5.87
CA GLY A 801 18.33 -22.08 4.77
C GLY A 801 18.54 -20.83 3.88
N GLN A 802 19.17 -19.79 4.43
CA GLN A 802 19.62 -18.62 3.67
C GLN A 802 21.03 -18.79 3.06
N GLY A 803 21.63 -19.97 3.14
CA GLY A 803 23.00 -20.22 2.68
C GLY A 803 24.07 -19.45 3.47
N THR A 804 23.76 -19.01 4.70
CA THR A 804 24.65 -18.14 5.49
C THR A 804 25.59 -18.87 6.46
N TYR A 805 25.48 -20.21 6.59
CA TYR A 805 26.44 -21.05 7.32
C TYR A 805 26.66 -22.39 6.58
N TRP A 806 27.91 -22.85 6.51
CA TRP A 806 28.29 -24.21 6.13
C TRP A 806 29.05 -24.84 7.30
N ASP A 807 28.61 -26.04 7.69
CA ASP A 807 29.08 -26.90 8.79
C ASP A 807 29.19 -26.28 10.19
#